data_AF-A0A1U9Z1D1-F1
#
_entry.id   AF-A0A1U9Z1D1-F1
#
_cell.length_a   1.000
_cell.length_b   1.000
_cell.length_c   1.000
_cell.angle_alpha   90.00
_cell.angle_beta   90.00
_cell.angle_gamma   90.00
#
_symmetry.space_group_name_H-M   'P 1'
#
loop_
_entity.id
_entity.type
_entity.pdbx_description
1 polymer ?
#
loop_
_entity_poly.entity_id
_entity_poly.type
_entity_poly.pdbx_seq_one_letter_code
_entity_poly.pdbx_strand_id
1 'polypeptide(L)'
;MANRTLSVSREVAMRRVSRIQTSLIAALPPICPFEGRLVGGFAAEPPSLLAPEGRDVATATVRGETFLTKALTKLKSCFTLTAPFGASLPQAGENIGCKPQDRARPTCLKGGDWKARGIAVLLTTLLLAAAPVHAAEVINSFTSDVTVEKSGVYDVTETIAVHAEGDQIKRGIFRDFPLRFETDDGRTGDVTFDLKSVTLDGQPVDHHTESITNGIRIYIGSADTVLPPGNHTYQLTYETDRQVRYFDDHDEIYWNATGNFWAFPIEQATATITLPEGVTPTRTTFYTGAYGSREQNARETTNGNVVTFETTAPLGPKEGLSVVVAVPKGAIDAPTTSESASWFLSDYRNYFIGFGGLLLVFLYYLLSWRKVGRDPPAGVVVPRWEPPEGLSPALVAYVQNQGFGASRFDAIAATAIDLAVKGFLIIDEPRKGMTLKRTSKPYDPALPAGQKALLKAVDDAGGVFIVDKAHGSKVSAMASAFTSAITGEHRGEFFVRNIGYLAGGIALSALAGLALLVFGTISNAVIPVLFFSVFISVFIGLFSSMIAKSFRRRGRSMSSAIGTLVAAGFIGFFLLQALGGMAVTILSDSIDAADWAVIVACGGLVLTNLIFVFIMGAPTTAGRKKMDEIAGLKQYLTLAEANRMNMAGAPKMSPQHFETLLPYAVALGVEKPWSKAFDTWLAAAVAAGTAGYYSPYWYAGDFRHQNLSDQIGSFSSSMASTMSSSMPTQNTSSSGFSGGGGFSGGGGGGGGGGGW
;
A
#
# COMPACT_ATOMS: atom_id res chain seq x y z
N MET A 1 50.40 14.31 7.97
CA MET A 1 49.00 14.81 7.82
C MET A 1 48.48 14.36 6.46
N ALA A 2 47.21 14.00 6.26
CA ALA A 2 46.13 13.77 7.23
C ALA A 2 45.21 12.63 6.70
N ASN A 3 45.16 11.48 7.38
CA ASN A 3 44.18 10.42 7.10
C ASN A 3 44.06 9.38 8.25
N ARG A 4 44.06 9.83 9.52
CA ARG A 4 44.11 8.94 10.72
C ARG A 4 43.17 9.35 11.88
N THR A 5 42.18 10.20 11.62
CA THR A 5 41.32 10.82 12.64
C THR A 5 39.84 10.44 12.56
N LEU A 6 39.45 9.49 11.70
CA LEU A 6 38.04 9.08 11.51
C LEU A 6 37.70 7.65 11.97
N SER A 7 38.66 6.83 12.39
CA SER A 7 38.40 5.46 12.85
C SER A 7 37.99 5.35 14.32
N VAL A 8 38.36 6.31 15.17
CA VAL A 8 38.26 6.18 16.64
C VAL A 8 36.86 6.52 17.20
N SER A 9 36.16 7.50 16.61
CA SER A 9 34.84 7.93 17.13
C SER A 9 33.72 6.89 16.96
N ARG A 10 33.89 5.89 16.09
CA ARG A 10 32.84 4.91 15.77
C ARG A 10 32.72 3.78 16.82
N GLU A 11 33.80 3.41 17.51
CA GLU A 11 33.77 2.36 18.55
C GLU A 11 33.21 2.85 19.89
N VAL A 12 33.40 4.14 20.22
CA VAL A 12 32.91 4.71 21.49
C VAL A 12 31.38 4.82 21.50
N ALA A 13 30.77 5.12 20.35
CA ALA A 13 29.32 5.29 20.22
C ALA A 13 28.53 3.99 20.50
N MET A 14 28.92 2.86 19.88
CA MET A 14 28.16 1.60 20.02
C MET A 14 28.19 1.02 21.44
N ARG A 15 29.22 1.33 22.26
CA ARG A 15 29.29 0.86 23.65
C ARG A 15 28.34 1.60 24.62
N ARG A 16 27.71 2.72 24.24
CA ARG A 16 26.70 3.39 25.08
C ARG A 16 25.26 2.89 24.83
N VAL A 17 24.90 2.54 23.59
CA VAL A 17 23.54 2.07 23.26
C VAL A 17 23.20 0.75 23.99
N SER A 18 24.16 -0.16 24.09
CA SER A 18 24.03 -1.47 24.75
C SER A 18 23.80 -1.41 26.29
N ARG A 19 23.81 -0.23 26.92
CA ARG A 19 23.59 -0.07 28.37
C ARG A 19 22.28 0.60 28.79
N ILE A 20 21.45 1.04 27.84
CA ILE A 20 20.15 1.67 28.15
C ILE A 20 18.98 0.68 27.98
N GLN A 21 19.15 -0.36 27.17
CA GLN A 21 18.13 -1.38 26.91
C GLN A 21 17.91 -2.41 28.05
N THR A 22 18.72 -2.37 29.10
CA THR A 22 18.76 -3.39 30.18
C THR A 22 18.25 -2.88 31.53
N SER A 23 17.46 -1.80 31.53
CA SER A 23 17.07 -1.08 32.76
C SER A 23 15.56 -0.91 32.96
N LEU A 24 14.71 -1.50 32.10
CA LEU A 24 13.25 -1.31 32.13
C LEU A 24 12.41 -2.60 32.04
N ILE A 25 12.95 -3.74 32.49
CA ILE A 25 12.24 -5.03 32.57
C ILE A 25 12.38 -5.62 34.00
N ALA A 26 11.80 -4.93 34.99
CA ALA A 26 11.91 -5.32 36.40
C ALA A 26 10.81 -4.75 37.34
N ALA A 27 9.52 -4.74 36.95
CA ALA A 27 8.44 -4.26 37.83
C ALA A 27 7.01 -4.75 37.49
N LEU A 28 6.76 -6.07 37.45
CA LEU A 28 5.37 -6.62 37.50
C LEU A 28 5.32 -7.90 38.36
N PRO A 29 4.23 -8.14 39.13
CA PRO A 29 4.09 -9.30 40.01
C PRO A 29 3.63 -10.57 39.26
N PRO A 30 3.83 -11.77 39.83
CA PRO A 30 3.41 -13.03 39.21
C PRO A 30 1.88 -13.25 39.30
N ILE A 31 1.33 -13.94 38.30
CA ILE A 31 -0.07 -14.38 38.27
C ILE A 31 -0.12 -15.87 38.63
N CYS A 32 -1.02 -16.26 39.54
CA CYS A 32 -1.21 -17.66 39.96
C CYS A 32 -1.84 -18.52 38.85
N PRO A 33 -1.52 -19.82 38.78
CA PRO A 33 -2.17 -20.75 37.86
C PRO A 33 -3.61 -21.06 38.30
N PHE A 34 -4.46 -21.40 37.33
CA PHE A 34 -5.82 -21.89 37.58
C PHE A 34 -5.93 -23.36 37.16
N GLU A 35 -6.04 -24.27 38.12
CA GLU A 35 -6.46 -25.65 37.86
C GLU A 35 -8.00 -25.74 37.90
N GLY A 36 -8.59 -26.46 36.95
CA GLY A 36 -10.05 -26.56 36.80
C GLY A 36 -10.46 -27.66 35.84
N ARG A 37 -10.56 -28.89 36.37
CA ARG A 37 -10.87 -30.12 35.61
C ARG A 37 -12.38 -30.41 35.69
N LEU A 38 -12.99 -30.85 34.59
CA LEU A 38 -14.14 -31.80 34.43
C LEU A 38 -14.61 -31.69 32.97
N VAL A 39 -14.38 -32.67 32.09
CA VAL A 39 -15.08 -33.97 31.93
C VAL A 39 -16.50 -33.81 31.34
N GLY A 40 -16.73 -34.41 30.17
CA GLY A 40 -18.04 -34.41 29.49
C GLY A 40 -17.91 -34.52 27.97
N GLY A 41 -17.48 -35.68 27.45
CA GLY A 41 -17.51 -35.96 26.02
C GLY A 41 -18.71 -36.82 25.62
N PHE A 42 -19.23 -36.65 24.41
CA PHE A 42 -20.10 -37.63 23.75
C PHE A 42 -19.84 -37.69 22.24
N ALA A 43 -20.25 -38.80 21.62
CA ALA A 43 -19.86 -39.18 20.27
C ALA A 43 -20.62 -38.43 19.16
N ALA A 44 -20.10 -38.51 17.94
CA ALA A 44 -20.79 -38.14 16.71
C ALA A 44 -21.42 -39.37 16.06
N GLU A 45 -22.59 -39.22 15.44
CA GLU A 45 -22.97 -39.88 14.18
C GLU A 45 -24.18 -39.15 13.53
N PRO A 46 -24.41 -39.28 12.19
CA PRO A 46 -25.40 -38.49 11.44
C PRO A 46 -26.67 -39.27 11.06
N PRO A 47 -27.74 -38.55 10.67
CA PRO A 47 -28.41 -38.82 9.38
C PRO A 47 -28.91 -37.52 8.69
N SER A 48 -29.41 -37.48 7.44
CA SER A 48 -29.30 -38.32 6.23
C SER A 48 -29.85 -37.50 5.04
N LEU A 49 -29.50 -37.83 3.79
CA LEU A 49 -30.15 -37.21 2.60
C LEU A 49 -31.46 -37.92 2.24
N LEU A 50 -32.48 -37.13 1.84
CA LEU A 50 -33.52 -37.45 0.83
C LEU A 50 -34.18 -36.14 0.34
N ALA A 51 -34.92 -36.19 -0.78
CA ALA A 51 -35.55 -35.05 -1.49
C ALA A 51 -36.80 -35.57 -2.27
N PRO A 52 -37.52 -34.81 -3.16
CA PRO A 52 -37.53 -33.38 -3.50
C PRO A 52 -38.99 -32.79 -3.53
N GLU A 53 -39.24 -31.71 -4.31
CA GLU A 53 -40.56 -31.09 -4.66
C GLU A 53 -41.30 -30.33 -3.52
N GLY A 54 -42.17 -29.33 -3.76
CA GLY A 54 -42.43 -28.53 -4.98
C GLY A 54 -43.66 -27.58 -4.87
N ARG A 55 -43.58 -26.38 -5.49
CA ARG A 55 -44.65 -25.42 -5.87
C ARG A 55 -45.27 -24.39 -4.88
N ASP A 56 -45.50 -23.20 -5.46
CA ASP A 56 -46.62 -22.24 -5.41
C ASP A 56 -47.03 -21.47 -4.13
N VAL A 57 -46.44 -20.27 -4.00
CA VAL A 57 -47.06 -18.93 -3.79
C VAL A 57 -48.47 -18.82 -3.18
N ALA A 58 -48.56 -18.19 -1.99
CA ALA A 58 -49.63 -17.25 -1.62
C ALA A 58 -49.19 -16.24 -0.54
N THR A 59 -49.71 -15.01 -0.59
CA THR A 59 -49.33 -13.85 0.26
C THR A 59 -49.92 -13.87 1.67
N ALA A 60 -49.16 -13.38 2.66
CA ALA A 60 -49.68 -12.82 3.92
C ALA A 60 -48.82 -11.63 4.38
N THR A 61 -49.45 -10.51 4.76
CA THR A 61 -48.75 -9.21 4.93
C THR A 61 -48.87 -8.67 6.36
N VAL A 62 -47.79 -8.70 7.16
CA VAL A 62 -47.70 -8.02 8.47
C VAL A 62 -46.30 -7.42 8.67
N ARG A 63 -46.25 -6.27 9.37
CA ARG A 63 -45.05 -5.49 9.78
C ARG A 63 -43.95 -6.34 10.45
N GLY A 64 -42.69 -5.95 10.25
CA GLY A 64 -41.55 -6.38 11.06
C GLY A 64 -40.24 -5.69 10.68
N GLU A 65 -39.77 -4.75 11.50
CA GLU A 65 -38.57 -3.94 11.20
C GLU A 65 -37.26 -4.60 11.65
N THR A 66 -36.20 -4.35 10.88
CA THR A 66 -34.78 -4.36 11.24
C THR A 66 -34.23 -5.49 12.15
N PHE A 67 -33.55 -6.47 11.55
CA PHE A 67 -32.68 -7.42 12.28
C PHE A 67 -31.19 -7.01 12.35
N LEU A 68 -30.82 -5.88 11.73
CA LEU A 68 -29.45 -5.33 11.80
C LEU A 68 -29.15 -4.57 13.11
N THR A 69 -30.18 -4.11 13.83
CA THR A 69 -30.08 -3.25 15.02
C THR A 69 -29.71 -4.01 16.32
N LYS A 70 -29.43 -5.32 16.25
CA LYS A 70 -29.08 -6.16 17.42
C LYS A 70 -27.63 -6.66 17.44
N ALA A 71 -26.82 -6.36 16.42
CA ALA A 71 -25.40 -6.75 16.37
C ALA A 71 -24.44 -5.66 16.88
N LEU A 72 -24.80 -4.37 16.80
CA LEU A 72 -23.91 -3.25 17.13
C LEU A 72 -24.05 -2.71 18.57
N THR A 73 -25.12 -3.05 19.28
CA THR A 73 -25.46 -2.47 20.60
C THR A 73 -24.88 -3.27 21.77
N LYS A 74 -23.60 -3.68 21.68
CA LYS A 74 -22.93 -4.44 22.77
C LYS A 74 -21.44 -4.13 22.97
N LEU A 75 -20.95 -3.01 22.44
CA LEU A 75 -19.53 -2.61 22.54
C LEU A 75 -19.29 -1.11 22.87
N LYS A 76 -20.29 -0.41 23.45
CA LYS A 76 -20.18 0.97 23.96
C LYS A 76 -20.81 1.12 25.36
N SER A 77 -20.29 0.40 26.35
CA SER A 77 -20.82 0.46 27.74
C SER A 77 -19.77 0.15 28.83
N CYS A 78 -18.58 0.75 28.76
CA CYS A 78 -17.63 0.69 29.88
C CYS A 78 -16.57 1.81 29.80
N PHE A 79 -16.84 2.97 30.41
CA PHE A 79 -15.91 3.93 31.06
C PHE A 79 -16.54 5.33 31.24
N THR A 80 -17.36 5.49 32.26
CA THR A 80 -17.68 6.78 32.91
C THR A 80 -17.95 6.47 34.38
N LEU A 81 -17.12 7.00 35.29
CA LEU A 81 -17.16 6.65 36.70
C LEU A 81 -17.32 7.91 37.56
N THR A 82 -18.56 8.20 37.92
CA THR A 82 -18.96 9.29 38.83
C THR A 82 -19.93 8.72 39.86
N ALA A 83 -19.52 8.73 41.14
CA ALA A 83 -20.33 8.22 42.25
C ALA A 83 -21.20 9.33 42.89
N PRO A 84 -22.32 8.99 43.56
CA PRO A 84 -23.48 9.90 43.62
C PRO A 84 -23.64 10.72 44.91
N PHE A 85 -24.47 11.76 44.81
CA PHE A 85 -25.17 12.42 45.92
C PHE A 85 -26.30 11.54 46.47
N GLY A 86 -26.68 11.74 47.74
CA GLY A 86 -27.93 11.22 48.29
C GLY A 86 -27.98 11.20 49.82
N ALA A 87 -28.74 12.14 50.42
CA ALA A 87 -28.96 12.18 51.87
C ALA A 87 -30.44 12.48 52.19
N SER A 88 -31.12 11.55 52.87
CA SER A 88 -32.44 11.74 53.46
C SER A 88 -32.67 10.70 54.58
N LEU A 89 -33.40 11.08 55.63
CA LEU A 89 -33.55 10.32 56.88
C LEU A 89 -34.87 9.48 56.88
N PRO A 90 -35.45 9.02 58.02
CA PRO A 90 -35.29 7.62 58.45
C PRO A 90 -36.62 6.92 58.80
N GLN A 91 -36.57 5.62 59.15
CA GLN A 91 -37.54 5.05 60.12
C GLN A 91 -36.98 3.81 60.83
N ALA A 92 -37.72 3.28 61.82
CA ALA A 92 -37.17 2.54 62.96
C ALA A 92 -37.56 1.05 63.05
N GLY A 93 -36.81 0.30 63.87
CA GLY A 93 -37.08 -1.08 64.28
C GLY A 93 -35.92 -2.06 63.97
N GLU A 94 -35.57 -3.04 64.83
CA GLU A 94 -35.93 -3.18 66.25
C GLU A 94 -34.95 -4.13 67.00
N ASN A 95 -34.40 -3.66 68.14
CA ASN A 95 -33.91 -4.42 69.32
C ASN A 95 -32.84 -5.55 69.22
N ILE A 96 -32.27 -5.88 70.41
CA ILE A 96 -31.34 -6.98 70.75
C ILE A 96 -29.90 -6.85 70.21
N GLY A 97 -28.81 -6.89 71.00
CA GLY A 97 -28.68 -6.94 72.47
C GLY A 97 -27.21 -7.11 72.95
N CYS A 98 -26.97 -6.88 74.26
CA CYS A 98 -25.71 -7.12 75.02
C CYS A 98 -24.50 -6.15 74.85
N LYS A 99 -23.50 -6.34 75.74
CA LYS A 99 -22.45 -5.42 76.27
C LYS A 99 -21.28 -6.27 76.84
N PRO A 100 -20.14 -5.75 77.39
CA PRO A 100 -19.50 -4.41 77.36
C PRO A 100 -17.94 -4.46 77.15
N GLN A 101 -17.22 -3.41 77.58
CA GLN A 101 -15.76 -3.29 77.88
C GLN A 101 -14.77 -3.13 76.70
N ASP A 102 -13.61 -2.44 76.82
CA ASP A 102 -12.99 -1.76 77.99
C ASP A 102 -12.26 -0.42 77.68
N ARG A 103 -11.56 0.17 78.66
CA ARG A 103 -11.04 1.57 78.70
C ARG A 103 -9.56 1.76 78.28
N ALA A 104 -9.25 2.95 77.76
CA ALA A 104 -7.95 3.64 77.90
C ALA A 104 -8.13 5.19 77.95
N ARG A 105 -7.11 5.96 78.35
CA ARG A 105 -7.15 7.43 78.54
C ARG A 105 -6.11 8.19 77.69
N PRO A 106 -6.33 9.48 77.36
CA PRO A 106 -5.44 10.28 76.50
C PRO A 106 -4.36 11.06 77.27
N THR A 107 -3.38 11.57 76.52
CA THR A 107 -2.40 12.59 76.96
C THR A 107 -2.51 13.85 76.10
N CYS A 108 -2.30 15.03 76.69
CA CYS A 108 -2.39 16.33 76.03
C CYS A 108 -1.02 16.96 75.79
N LEU A 109 -0.86 17.69 74.69
CA LEU A 109 0.21 18.68 74.51
C LEU A 109 -0.41 20.06 74.20
N LYS A 110 0.25 21.13 74.66
CA LYS A 110 -0.22 22.52 74.56
C LYS A 110 0.24 23.15 73.24
N GLY A 111 -0.53 24.13 72.73
CA GLY A 111 -0.24 24.85 71.49
C GLY A 111 0.64 26.09 71.66
N GLY A 112 1.07 26.65 70.53
CA GLY A 112 1.80 27.90 70.39
C GLY A 112 1.61 28.53 68.99
N ASP A 113 1.97 29.80 68.86
CA ASP A 113 2.19 30.57 67.62
C ASP A 113 1.09 30.60 66.54
N TRP A 114 -0.06 31.16 66.92
CA TRP A 114 -1.01 31.75 65.97
C TRP A 114 -0.42 32.92 65.16
N LYS A 115 0.55 33.67 65.71
CA LYS A 115 1.19 34.82 65.03
C LYS A 115 2.03 34.40 63.82
N ALA A 116 2.84 33.35 63.95
CA ALA A 116 3.63 32.81 62.84
C ALA A 116 2.71 32.31 61.70
N ARG A 117 1.58 31.66 62.05
CA ARG A 117 0.56 31.24 61.09
C ARG A 117 -0.13 32.42 60.39
N GLY A 118 -0.44 33.49 61.11
CA GLY A 118 -1.00 34.71 60.52
C GLY A 118 -0.06 35.36 59.50
N ILE A 119 1.22 35.50 59.84
CA ILE A 119 2.24 36.05 58.93
C ILE A 119 2.46 35.14 57.72
N ALA A 120 2.51 33.81 57.92
CA ALA A 120 2.63 32.85 56.82
C ALA A 120 1.43 32.94 55.86
N VAL A 121 0.19 32.96 56.38
CA VAL A 121 -1.02 33.11 55.54
C VAL A 121 -1.02 34.44 54.79
N LEU A 122 -0.61 35.55 55.43
CA LEU A 122 -0.54 36.87 54.77
C LEU A 122 0.54 36.92 53.67
N LEU A 123 1.70 36.30 53.88
CA LEU A 123 2.75 36.18 52.86
C LEU A 123 2.29 35.27 51.72
N THR A 124 1.65 34.14 52.00
CA THR A 124 1.10 33.24 50.98
C THR A 124 -0.01 33.92 50.17
N THR A 125 -0.90 34.72 50.78
CA THR A 125 -1.90 35.48 50.02
C THR A 125 -1.30 36.63 49.22
N LEU A 126 -0.25 37.31 49.71
CA LEU A 126 0.51 38.27 48.88
C LEU A 126 1.20 37.58 47.69
N LEU A 127 1.79 36.40 47.88
CA LEU A 127 2.44 35.62 46.83
C LEU A 127 1.46 35.05 45.79
N LEU A 128 0.23 34.69 46.19
CA LEU A 128 -0.83 34.33 45.22
C LEU A 128 -1.46 35.56 44.55
N ALA A 129 -1.51 36.72 45.21
CA ALA A 129 -1.93 37.99 44.61
C ALA A 129 -0.86 38.58 43.66
N ALA A 130 0.40 38.18 43.81
CA ALA A 130 1.52 38.52 42.93
C ALA A 130 1.72 37.50 41.79
N ALA A 131 0.66 36.79 41.37
CA ALA A 131 0.67 36.10 40.09
C ALA A 131 0.94 37.13 38.96
N PRO A 132 1.86 36.88 38.03
CA PRO A 132 2.03 37.77 36.89
C PRO A 132 0.73 37.77 36.07
N VAL A 133 0.12 38.95 35.93
CA VAL A 133 -0.81 39.20 34.84
C VAL A 133 0.03 39.24 33.57
N HIS A 134 0.28 38.06 33.00
CA HIS A 134 0.69 37.98 31.61
C HIS A 134 -0.46 38.57 30.79
N ALA A 135 -0.18 39.69 30.10
CA ALA A 135 -1.04 40.07 28.99
C ALA A 135 -0.98 38.95 27.94
N ALA A 136 -2.09 38.74 27.25
CA ALA A 136 -2.18 37.72 26.21
C ALA A 136 -2.00 38.40 24.85
N GLU A 137 -1.31 37.72 23.93
CA GLU A 137 -1.26 38.16 22.54
C GLU A 137 -2.65 37.96 21.91
N VAL A 138 -3.22 39.05 21.40
CA VAL A 138 -4.62 39.18 21.02
C VAL A 138 -4.75 40.06 19.77
N ILE A 139 -5.74 39.79 18.94
CA ILE A 139 -6.11 40.65 17.82
C ILE A 139 -7.19 41.61 18.35
N ASN A 140 -6.77 42.84 18.68
CA ASN A 140 -7.64 43.91 19.20
C ASN A 140 -8.76 44.23 18.20
N SER A 141 -8.43 44.27 16.89
CA SER A 141 -9.44 44.35 15.84
C SER A 141 -8.98 43.71 14.54
N PHE A 142 -9.94 43.15 13.79
CA PHE A 142 -9.76 42.64 12.45
C PHE A 142 -10.79 43.30 11.52
N THR A 143 -10.34 44.01 10.50
CA THR A 143 -11.20 44.57 9.45
C THR A 143 -10.88 43.92 8.11
N SER A 144 -11.90 43.38 7.43
CA SER A 144 -11.80 42.87 6.05
C SER A 144 -12.69 43.72 5.15
N ASP A 145 -12.08 44.66 4.43
CA ASP A 145 -12.78 45.50 3.46
C ASP A 145 -12.59 44.90 2.06
N VAL A 146 -13.70 44.45 1.46
CA VAL A 146 -13.77 43.77 0.17
C VAL A 146 -14.54 44.64 -0.82
N THR A 147 -13.89 45.03 -1.92
CA THR A 147 -14.56 45.65 -3.06
C THR A 147 -14.73 44.60 -4.15
N VAL A 148 -15.97 44.31 -4.51
CA VAL A 148 -16.31 43.34 -5.56
C VAL A 148 -16.47 44.10 -6.87
N GLU A 149 -15.55 43.89 -7.81
CA GLU A 149 -15.70 44.40 -9.16
C GLU A 149 -16.86 43.71 -9.90
N LYS A 150 -17.40 44.38 -10.91
CA LYS A 150 -18.35 43.76 -11.84
C LYS A 150 -17.74 42.58 -12.63
N SER A 151 -16.41 42.51 -12.74
CA SER A 151 -15.66 41.41 -13.33
C SER A 151 -15.67 40.12 -12.49
N GLY A 152 -16.10 40.18 -11.22
CA GLY A 152 -15.96 39.08 -10.26
C GLY A 152 -14.58 38.98 -9.60
N VAL A 153 -13.69 39.95 -9.85
CA VAL A 153 -12.45 40.15 -9.10
C VAL A 153 -12.76 40.87 -7.78
N TYR A 154 -12.11 40.47 -6.69
CA TYR A 154 -12.21 41.11 -5.38
C TYR A 154 -10.89 41.83 -5.06
N ASP A 155 -10.95 43.15 -4.89
CA ASP A 155 -9.92 43.94 -4.21
C ASP A 155 -10.14 43.83 -2.70
N VAL A 156 -9.19 43.25 -1.98
CA VAL A 156 -9.30 43.03 -0.53
C VAL A 156 -8.23 43.82 0.21
N THR A 157 -8.66 44.58 1.22
CA THR A 157 -7.79 45.17 2.24
C THR A 157 -8.12 44.54 3.60
N GLU A 158 -7.13 43.85 4.19
CA GLU A 158 -7.23 43.36 5.56
C GLU A 158 -6.39 44.25 6.49
N THR A 159 -7.00 44.74 7.56
CA THR A 159 -6.33 45.51 8.62
C THR A 159 -6.44 44.75 9.93
N ILE A 160 -5.30 44.37 10.50
CA ILE A 160 -5.20 43.49 11.67
C ILE A 160 -4.41 44.21 12.76
N ALA A 161 -5.11 44.74 13.76
CA ALA A 161 -4.50 45.39 14.92
C ALA A 161 -4.29 44.36 16.04
N VAL A 162 -3.05 44.19 16.49
CA VAL A 162 -2.66 43.18 17.49
C VAL A 162 -2.00 43.81 18.71
N HIS A 163 -2.09 43.12 19.84
CA HIS A 163 -1.20 43.33 21.00
C HIS A 163 -0.12 42.24 20.99
N ALA A 164 1.14 42.64 20.89
CA ALA A 164 2.30 41.76 20.90
C ALA A 164 3.02 41.85 22.26
N GLU A 165 3.33 40.69 22.86
CA GLU A 165 4.10 40.57 24.11
C GLU A 165 5.49 39.98 23.85
N GLY A 166 5.72 39.39 22.68
CA GLY A 166 6.96 38.73 22.29
C GLY A 166 7.00 37.23 22.64
N ASP A 167 5.84 36.57 22.81
CA ASP A 167 5.79 35.13 23.10
C ASP A 167 5.53 34.25 21.86
N GLN A 168 4.60 34.63 20.99
CA GLN A 168 4.44 34.08 19.65
C GLN A 168 4.66 35.15 18.59
N ILE A 169 4.19 36.39 18.79
CA ILE A 169 4.45 37.53 17.89
C ILE A 169 5.83 38.12 18.21
N LYS A 170 6.91 37.49 17.72
CA LYS A 170 8.30 37.92 18.02
C LYS A 170 8.96 38.71 16.89
N ARG A 171 8.54 38.47 15.65
CA ARG A 171 9.12 38.99 14.40
C ARG A 171 8.03 39.63 13.54
N GLY A 172 6.83 39.05 13.65
CA GLY A 172 5.57 39.64 13.23
C GLY A 172 4.47 38.59 13.25
N ILE A 173 3.53 38.70 12.32
CA ILE A 173 2.46 37.72 12.12
C ILE A 173 2.63 36.98 10.79
N PHE A 174 2.06 35.77 10.69
CA PHE A 174 1.82 35.10 9.43
C PHE A 174 0.31 35.00 9.16
N ARG A 175 -0.06 35.03 7.89
CA ARG A 175 -1.44 35.01 7.39
C ARG A 175 -1.60 33.89 6.37
N ASP A 176 -2.56 32.99 6.60
CA ASP A 176 -2.83 31.86 5.70
C ASP A 176 -4.01 32.18 4.77
N PHE A 177 -3.81 32.04 3.47
CA PHE A 177 -4.86 32.22 2.45
C PHE A 177 -5.04 30.92 1.64
N PRO A 178 -6.21 30.26 1.72
CA PRO A 178 -6.48 29.06 0.94
C PRO A 178 -6.64 29.43 -0.53
N LEU A 179 -5.87 28.76 -1.39
CA LEU A 179 -5.95 28.91 -2.84
C LEU A 179 -6.96 27.92 -3.46
N ARG A 180 -7.74 27.24 -2.62
CA ARG A 180 -8.76 26.26 -3.02
C ARG A 180 -10.03 26.38 -2.20
N PHE A 181 -11.15 26.15 -2.87
CA PHE A 181 -12.49 26.16 -2.29
C PHE A 181 -13.35 25.04 -2.90
N GLU A 182 -14.43 24.68 -2.21
CA GLU A 182 -15.46 23.78 -2.73
C GLU A 182 -16.48 24.60 -3.56
N THR A 183 -16.62 24.24 -4.84
CA THR A 183 -17.61 24.78 -5.77
C THR A 183 -19.01 24.27 -5.44
N ASP A 184 -20.02 24.88 -6.05
CA ASP A 184 -21.44 24.59 -5.91
C ASP A 184 -21.85 23.14 -6.19
N ASP A 185 -21.08 22.42 -7.02
CA ASP A 185 -21.27 21.00 -7.35
C ASP A 185 -20.31 20.02 -6.61
N GLY A 186 -19.60 20.50 -5.59
CA GLY A 186 -18.72 19.67 -4.74
C GLY A 186 -17.36 19.34 -5.34
N ARG A 187 -16.90 20.10 -6.35
CA ARG A 187 -15.52 20.01 -6.88
C ARG A 187 -14.61 21.01 -6.18
N THR A 188 -13.32 20.72 -6.16
CA THR A 188 -12.30 21.69 -5.72
C THR A 188 -11.91 22.60 -6.87
N GLY A 189 -12.05 23.92 -6.72
CA GLY A 189 -11.53 24.92 -7.66
C GLY A 189 -10.27 25.60 -7.11
N ASP A 190 -9.26 25.85 -7.95
CA ASP A 190 -8.14 26.75 -7.64
C ASP A 190 -8.55 28.23 -7.89
N VAL A 191 -8.16 29.17 -7.02
CA VAL A 191 -8.33 30.65 -7.19
C VAL A 191 -6.99 31.37 -7.41
N THR A 192 -7.01 32.57 -7.99
CA THR A 192 -5.84 33.47 -8.00
C THR A 192 -5.67 34.23 -6.68
N PHE A 193 -4.46 34.71 -6.45
CA PHE A 193 -4.09 35.59 -5.34
C PHE A 193 -2.87 36.42 -5.76
N ASP A 194 -3.01 37.74 -5.83
CA ASP A 194 -1.91 38.67 -6.14
C ASP A 194 -1.74 39.72 -5.03
N LEU A 195 -0.59 39.67 -4.34
CA LEU A 195 -0.31 40.48 -3.16
C LEU A 195 0.24 41.85 -3.56
N LYS A 196 -0.61 42.88 -3.52
CA LYS A 196 -0.30 44.24 -3.97
C LYS A 196 0.56 45.01 -2.96
N SER A 197 0.26 44.90 -1.66
CA SER A 197 1.01 45.61 -0.62
C SER A 197 0.91 44.93 0.75
N VAL A 198 1.93 45.18 1.59
CA VAL A 198 1.94 44.82 3.01
C VAL A 198 2.59 45.96 3.81
N THR A 199 1.95 46.40 4.89
CA THR A 199 2.51 47.41 5.81
C THR A 199 2.42 46.97 7.28
N LEU A 200 3.30 47.56 8.10
CA LEU A 200 3.30 47.52 9.55
C LEU A 200 3.33 48.97 10.06
N ASP A 201 2.36 49.33 10.90
CA ASP A 201 2.18 50.68 11.46
C ASP A 201 2.17 51.79 10.40
N GLY A 202 1.59 51.47 9.22
CA GLY A 202 1.49 52.35 8.07
C GLY A 202 2.79 52.53 7.26
N GLN A 203 3.85 51.77 7.56
CA GLN A 203 5.09 51.74 6.77
C GLN A 203 5.24 50.42 6.01
N PRO A 204 5.74 50.41 4.76
CA PRO A 204 6.05 49.17 4.04
C PRO A 204 7.00 48.28 4.85
N VAL A 205 6.73 46.98 4.87
CA VAL A 205 7.46 46.00 5.70
C VAL A 205 7.92 44.79 4.87
N ASP A 206 9.05 44.22 5.28
CA ASP A 206 9.52 42.93 4.77
C ASP A 206 8.41 41.87 4.91
N HIS A 207 8.24 41.08 3.85
CA HIS A 207 7.36 39.93 3.85
C HIS A 207 7.89 38.85 2.90
N HIS A 208 7.48 37.60 3.11
CA HIS A 208 7.77 36.50 2.20
C HIS A 208 6.63 35.49 2.21
N THR A 209 6.55 34.66 1.17
CA THR A 209 5.47 33.68 1.02
C THR A 209 5.98 32.25 0.92
N GLU A 210 5.26 31.32 1.56
CA GLU A 210 5.48 29.88 1.45
C GLU A 210 4.21 29.18 0.94
N SER A 211 4.37 28.17 0.09
CA SER A 211 3.24 27.32 -0.32
C SER A 211 2.89 26.31 0.77
N ILE A 212 1.64 26.31 1.21
CA ILE A 212 1.11 25.41 2.24
C ILE A 212 0.08 24.45 1.64
N THR A 213 -0.34 23.44 2.41
CA THR A 213 -1.42 22.53 1.98
C THR A 213 -2.68 23.33 1.69
N ASN A 214 -3.16 23.25 0.43
CA ASN A 214 -4.32 23.97 -0.10
C ASN A 214 -4.27 25.52 -0.06
N GLY A 215 -3.07 26.13 0.07
CA GLY A 215 -2.97 27.59 0.08
C GLY A 215 -1.56 28.18 0.05
N ILE A 216 -1.49 29.46 0.40
CA ILE A 216 -0.26 30.25 0.57
C ILE A 216 -0.23 30.83 1.98
N ARG A 217 0.95 30.82 2.60
CA ARG A 217 1.24 31.50 3.87
C ARG A 217 2.05 32.75 3.56
N ILE A 218 1.65 33.87 4.14
CA ILE A 218 2.30 35.18 4.00
C ILE A 218 2.90 35.52 5.36
N TYR A 219 4.22 35.47 5.48
CA TYR A 219 4.95 35.92 6.67
C TYR A 219 5.20 37.42 6.57
N ILE A 220 4.77 38.18 7.57
CA ILE A 220 4.90 39.64 7.64
C ILE A 220 5.85 39.99 8.78
N GLY A 221 6.85 40.83 8.51
CA GLY A 221 7.96 41.12 9.44
C GLY A 221 9.29 40.51 8.97
N SER A 222 10.34 40.72 9.76
CA SER A 222 11.72 40.44 9.34
C SER A 222 12.39 39.38 10.23
N ALA A 223 13.02 38.38 9.60
CA ALA A 223 13.71 37.28 10.29
C ALA A 223 14.93 37.73 11.12
N ASP A 224 15.46 38.92 10.84
CA ASP A 224 16.61 39.51 11.55
C ASP A 224 16.19 40.53 12.64
N THR A 225 14.91 40.91 12.69
CA THR A 225 14.38 41.90 13.65
C THR A 225 13.53 41.21 14.74
N VAL A 226 13.47 41.83 15.92
CA VAL A 226 12.53 41.48 16.98
C VAL A 226 11.52 42.63 17.09
N LEU A 227 10.23 42.31 17.04
CA LEU A 227 9.14 43.27 17.21
C LEU A 227 9.14 43.77 18.67
N PRO A 228 9.01 45.09 18.91
CA PRO A 228 8.78 45.61 20.25
C PRO A 228 7.45 45.06 20.84
N PRO A 229 7.35 44.82 22.16
CA PRO A 229 6.06 44.62 22.80
C PRO A 229 5.20 45.88 22.73
N GLY A 230 3.91 45.73 22.41
CA GLY A 230 2.97 46.85 22.25
C GLY A 230 1.85 46.58 21.23
N ASN A 231 1.13 47.65 20.88
CA ASN A 231 0.10 47.61 19.84
C ASN A 231 0.73 47.82 18.47
N HIS A 232 0.45 46.91 17.53
CA HIS A 232 0.93 46.96 16.15
C HIS A 232 -0.21 46.75 15.16
N THR A 233 -0.20 47.48 14.06
CA THR A 233 -1.24 47.39 13.00
C THR A 233 -0.63 46.86 11.71
N TYR A 234 -1.04 45.67 11.30
CA TYR A 234 -0.69 45.09 10.01
C TYR A 234 -1.76 45.43 8.99
N GLN A 235 -1.36 45.74 7.76
CA GLN A 235 -2.29 45.89 6.64
C GLN A 235 -1.80 45.07 5.45
N LEU A 236 -2.70 44.31 4.83
CA LEU A 236 -2.48 43.58 3.58
C LEU A 236 -3.42 44.14 2.51
N THR A 237 -2.93 44.34 1.29
CA THR A 237 -3.77 44.60 0.11
C THR A 237 -3.51 43.53 -0.93
N TYR A 238 -4.56 42.84 -1.39
CA TYR A 238 -4.45 41.78 -2.39
C TYR A 238 -5.67 41.69 -3.31
N GLU A 239 -5.46 41.12 -4.49
CA GLU A 239 -6.48 40.84 -5.49
C GLU A 239 -6.73 39.33 -5.58
N THR A 240 -7.98 38.89 -5.70
CA THR A 240 -8.35 37.48 -5.87
C THR A 240 -9.59 37.33 -6.75
N ASP A 241 -9.63 36.32 -7.60
CA ASP A 241 -10.76 36.05 -8.52
C ASP A 241 -11.57 34.81 -8.12
N ARG A 242 -12.63 34.52 -8.90
CA ARG A 242 -13.36 33.23 -8.87
C ARG A 242 -14.07 32.89 -7.54
N GLN A 243 -14.17 33.86 -6.62
CA GLN A 243 -14.86 33.76 -5.33
C GLN A 243 -16.41 33.89 -5.43
N VAL A 244 -16.95 34.20 -6.61
CA VAL A 244 -18.39 34.41 -6.87
C VAL A 244 -19.07 33.10 -7.28
N ARG A 245 -20.23 32.83 -6.68
CA ARG A 245 -21.11 31.69 -7.02
C ARG A 245 -22.27 32.17 -7.89
N TYR A 246 -22.60 31.41 -8.92
CA TYR A 246 -23.58 31.79 -9.95
C TYR A 246 -24.76 30.82 -9.98
N PHE A 247 -25.84 31.12 -9.23
CA PHE A 247 -27.06 30.28 -9.19
C PHE A 247 -28.05 30.66 -10.30
N ASP A 248 -29.15 29.92 -10.47
CA ASP A 248 -30.16 30.20 -11.52
C ASP A 248 -30.92 31.52 -11.29
N ASP A 249 -31.16 31.90 -10.04
CA ASP A 249 -32.01 33.04 -9.62
C ASP A 249 -31.24 34.22 -9.02
N HIS A 250 -29.99 34.02 -8.58
CA HIS A 250 -29.13 35.03 -7.96
C HIS A 250 -27.65 34.73 -8.19
N ASP A 251 -26.79 35.71 -7.90
CA ASP A 251 -25.36 35.47 -7.71
C ASP A 251 -25.02 35.68 -6.22
N GLU A 252 -24.02 34.97 -5.69
CA GLU A 252 -23.69 34.92 -4.26
C GLU A 252 -22.18 35.15 -4.04
N ILE A 253 -21.87 36.15 -3.22
CA ILE A 253 -20.56 36.39 -2.63
C ILE A 253 -20.56 35.66 -1.28
N TYR A 254 -19.77 34.58 -1.14
CA TYR A 254 -19.52 33.94 0.15
C TYR A 254 -18.05 34.14 0.53
N TRP A 255 -17.81 34.92 1.59
CA TRP A 255 -16.50 35.37 2.01
C TRP A 255 -16.19 35.04 3.46
N ASN A 256 -15.12 34.29 3.70
CA ASN A 256 -14.57 34.07 5.04
C ASN A 256 -13.67 35.25 5.42
N ALA A 257 -14.22 36.21 6.18
CA ALA A 257 -13.59 37.51 6.39
C ALA A 257 -12.32 37.46 7.25
N THR A 258 -12.32 36.65 8.32
CA THR A 258 -11.16 36.47 9.21
C THR A 258 -10.41 35.16 8.95
N GLY A 259 -11.14 34.12 8.51
CA GLY A 259 -10.71 32.73 8.65
C GLY A 259 -10.87 32.17 10.05
N ASN A 260 -10.94 30.84 10.16
CA ASN A 260 -11.25 30.11 11.41
C ASN A 260 -10.04 29.41 12.05
N PHE A 261 -8.79 29.78 11.70
CA PHE A 261 -7.59 29.13 12.26
C PHE A 261 -6.57 30.12 12.82
N TRP A 262 -7.03 31.24 13.39
CA TRP A 262 -6.17 32.14 14.16
C TRP A 262 -5.69 31.48 15.47
N ALA A 263 -4.40 31.63 15.76
CA ALA A 263 -3.79 31.19 17.03
C ALA A 263 -4.22 32.04 18.24
N PHE A 264 -4.62 33.29 17.98
CA PHE A 264 -5.04 34.30 18.97
C PHE A 264 -6.56 34.49 18.93
N PRO A 265 -7.19 34.95 20.04
CA PRO A 265 -8.55 35.47 19.99
C PRO A 265 -8.62 36.80 19.23
N ILE A 266 -9.81 37.14 18.73
CA ILE A 266 -10.12 38.43 18.08
C ILE A 266 -11.19 39.13 18.91
N GLU A 267 -10.91 40.32 19.44
CA GLU A 267 -11.87 41.04 20.30
C GLU A 267 -13.05 41.62 19.51
N GLN A 268 -12.79 42.14 18.31
CA GLN A 268 -13.79 42.71 17.39
C GLN A 268 -13.40 42.39 15.94
N ALA A 269 -14.30 41.80 15.17
CA ALA A 269 -14.14 41.57 13.74
C ALA A 269 -15.23 42.29 12.93
N THR A 270 -14.80 42.96 11.87
CA THR A 270 -15.65 43.71 10.93
C THR A 270 -15.37 43.24 9.51
N ALA A 271 -16.43 43.04 8.72
CA ALA A 271 -16.34 42.72 7.30
C ALA A 271 -17.21 43.71 6.50
N THR A 272 -16.60 44.42 5.55
CA THR A 272 -17.30 45.36 4.67
C THR A 272 -17.30 44.81 3.25
N ILE A 273 -18.47 44.52 2.69
CA ILE A 273 -18.63 44.12 1.29
C ILE A 273 -19.18 45.30 0.50
N THR A 274 -18.37 45.84 -0.41
CA THR A 274 -18.77 46.90 -1.35
C THR A 274 -19.08 46.27 -2.70
N LEU A 275 -20.35 46.35 -3.12
CA LEU A 275 -20.85 45.83 -4.39
C LEU A 275 -20.66 46.86 -5.52
N PRO A 276 -20.72 46.46 -6.81
CA PRO A 276 -20.66 47.40 -7.94
C PRO A 276 -21.72 48.51 -7.88
N GLU A 277 -21.44 49.66 -8.50
CA GLU A 277 -22.37 50.79 -8.49
C GLU A 277 -23.77 50.41 -9.01
N GLY A 278 -24.80 50.78 -8.25
CA GLY A 278 -26.20 50.47 -8.57
C GLY A 278 -26.66 49.06 -8.19
N VAL A 279 -25.77 48.18 -7.71
CA VAL A 279 -26.14 46.86 -7.18
C VAL A 279 -26.54 46.98 -5.70
N THR A 280 -27.73 46.47 -5.37
CA THR A 280 -28.20 46.34 -3.97
C THR A 280 -28.31 44.86 -3.60
N PRO A 281 -27.96 44.45 -2.37
CA PRO A 281 -28.10 43.06 -1.92
C PRO A 281 -29.58 42.62 -1.91
N THR A 282 -29.85 41.37 -2.25
CA THR A 282 -31.19 40.75 -2.25
C THR A 282 -31.44 39.92 -0.99
N ARG A 283 -30.39 39.28 -0.46
CA ARG A 283 -30.40 38.49 0.78
C ARG A 283 -29.00 38.48 1.38
N THR A 284 -28.93 38.55 2.70
CA THR A 284 -27.69 38.56 3.48
C THR A 284 -27.76 37.49 4.57
N THR A 285 -26.62 36.93 4.96
CA THR A 285 -26.46 36.11 6.17
C THR A 285 -24.99 36.06 6.57
N PHE A 286 -24.71 35.75 7.83
CA PHE A 286 -23.36 35.67 8.38
C PHE A 286 -23.28 34.54 9.41
N TYR A 287 -22.06 34.06 9.67
CA TYR A 287 -21.76 32.98 10.61
C TYR A 287 -20.52 33.33 11.44
N THR A 288 -20.57 32.97 12.73
CA THR A 288 -19.50 33.22 13.72
C THR A 288 -19.11 31.95 14.45
N GLY A 289 -17.86 31.86 14.91
CA GLY A 289 -17.38 30.82 15.81
C GLY A 289 -16.40 29.83 15.13
N ALA A 290 -16.19 28.69 15.79
CA ALA A 290 -15.34 27.60 15.28
C ALA A 290 -15.80 27.07 13.91
N TYR A 291 -14.90 26.43 13.14
CA TYR A 291 -15.25 25.90 11.82
C TYR A 291 -16.45 24.94 11.87
N GLY A 292 -17.41 25.13 10.96
CA GLY A 292 -18.68 24.39 10.90
C GLY A 292 -19.78 24.95 11.82
N SER A 293 -19.51 26.00 12.59
CA SER A 293 -20.52 26.74 13.35
C SER A 293 -21.61 27.35 12.46
N ARG A 294 -22.77 27.60 13.08
CA ARG A 294 -23.89 28.38 12.50
C ARG A 294 -24.41 29.45 13.46
N GLU A 295 -23.63 29.82 14.46
CA GLU A 295 -23.95 30.95 15.34
C GLU A 295 -23.89 32.26 14.56
N GLN A 296 -24.61 33.28 15.05
CA GLN A 296 -24.79 34.56 14.36
C GLN A 296 -24.54 35.72 15.34
N ASN A 297 -23.36 35.72 15.97
CA ASN A 297 -22.97 36.66 17.02
C ASN A 297 -22.41 37.97 16.40
N ALA A 298 -23.14 38.55 15.46
CA ALA A 298 -22.79 39.79 14.76
C ALA A 298 -24.04 40.62 14.41
N ARG A 299 -23.81 41.88 14.01
CA ARG A 299 -24.81 42.81 13.48
C ARG A 299 -24.51 43.09 12.01
N GLU A 300 -25.57 43.22 11.22
CA GLU A 300 -25.50 43.68 9.84
C GLU A 300 -25.99 45.13 9.75
N THR A 301 -25.35 45.94 8.90
CA THR A 301 -25.87 47.22 8.42
C THR A 301 -25.67 47.32 6.92
N THR A 302 -26.76 47.47 6.17
CA THR A 302 -26.75 47.66 4.71
C THR A 302 -27.04 49.13 4.38
N ASN A 303 -26.21 49.75 3.54
CA ASN A 303 -26.34 51.13 3.06
C ASN A 303 -26.04 51.20 1.56
N GLY A 304 -27.10 51.17 0.73
CA GLY A 304 -26.97 51.18 -0.73
C GLY A 304 -26.30 49.91 -1.27
N ASN A 305 -25.11 50.06 -1.84
CA ASN A 305 -24.26 48.98 -2.35
C ASN A 305 -23.23 48.47 -1.32
N VAL A 306 -23.20 49.03 -0.10
CA VAL A 306 -22.26 48.61 0.96
C VAL A 306 -23.00 47.81 2.04
N VAL A 307 -22.44 46.66 2.42
CA VAL A 307 -22.93 45.82 3.52
C VAL A 307 -21.81 45.62 4.54
N THR A 308 -22.04 46.02 5.78
CA THR A 308 -21.08 45.88 6.89
C THR A 308 -21.60 44.88 7.92
N PHE A 309 -20.76 43.94 8.32
CA PHE A 309 -21.01 42.96 9.37
C PHE A 309 -20.01 43.16 10.52
N GLU A 310 -20.49 43.27 11.76
CA GLU A 310 -19.66 43.57 12.96
C GLU A 310 -19.99 42.59 14.09
N THR A 311 -18.99 41.91 14.66
CA THR A 311 -19.18 40.94 15.76
C THR A 311 -19.69 41.60 17.05
N THR A 312 -20.70 41.00 17.68
CA THR A 312 -21.25 41.45 18.98
C THR A 312 -20.62 40.76 20.20
N ALA A 313 -19.71 39.83 19.96
CA ALA A 313 -18.95 39.11 20.97
C ALA A 313 -17.55 38.76 20.41
N PRO A 314 -16.51 38.67 21.26
CA PRO A 314 -15.17 38.30 20.81
C PRO A 314 -15.16 36.86 20.26
N LEU A 315 -14.31 36.61 19.26
CA LEU A 315 -14.07 35.31 18.68
C LEU A 315 -12.90 34.63 19.40
N GLY A 316 -13.08 33.37 19.81
CA GLY A 316 -12.01 32.58 20.42
C GLY A 316 -10.88 32.18 19.44
N PRO A 317 -9.78 31.61 19.95
CA PRO A 317 -8.76 31.01 19.10
C PRO A 317 -9.37 29.90 18.22
N LYS A 318 -9.08 29.92 16.92
CA LYS A 318 -9.70 29.07 15.88
C LYS A 318 -11.20 29.28 15.68
N GLU A 319 -11.68 30.47 15.98
CA GLU A 319 -12.99 30.96 15.55
C GLU A 319 -12.84 32.01 14.45
N GLY A 320 -13.93 32.33 13.76
CA GLY A 320 -13.91 33.32 12.67
C GLY A 320 -15.29 33.91 12.36
N LEU A 321 -15.29 34.94 11.51
CA LEU A 321 -16.46 35.54 10.89
C LEU A 321 -16.48 35.21 9.39
N SER A 322 -17.60 34.69 8.90
CA SER A 322 -17.85 34.48 7.47
C SER A 322 -19.19 35.11 7.07
N VAL A 323 -19.26 35.71 5.89
CA VAL A 323 -20.39 36.54 5.43
C VAL A 323 -20.85 36.13 4.04
N VAL A 324 -22.16 36.21 3.79
CA VAL A 324 -22.81 35.85 2.54
C VAL A 324 -23.68 37.02 2.07
N VAL A 325 -23.45 37.46 0.83
CA VAL A 325 -24.22 38.53 0.18
C VAL A 325 -24.72 38.03 -1.17
N ALA A 326 -26.03 37.82 -1.28
CA ALA A 326 -26.70 37.54 -2.54
C ALA A 326 -27.05 38.85 -3.26
N VAL A 327 -26.91 38.85 -4.58
CA VAL A 327 -27.19 39.99 -5.47
C VAL A 327 -28.12 39.56 -6.62
N PRO A 328 -28.77 40.48 -7.33
CA PRO A 328 -29.62 40.14 -8.47
C PRO A 328 -28.82 39.43 -9.58
N LYS A 329 -29.42 38.45 -10.25
CA LYS A 329 -28.74 37.67 -11.28
C LYS A 329 -28.18 38.55 -12.41
N GLY A 330 -26.89 38.42 -12.70
CA GLY A 330 -26.18 39.23 -13.70
C GLY A 330 -25.72 40.61 -13.18
N ALA A 331 -25.75 40.84 -11.86
CA ALA A 331 -25.10 41.99 -11.25
C ALA A 331 -23.56 41.93 -11.31
N ILE A 332 -23.02 40.71 -11.39
CA ILE A 332 -21.60 40.40 -11.65
C ILE A 332 -21.54 39.64 -12.98
N ASP A 333 -20.54 39.94 -13.81
CA ASP A 333 -20.36 39.31 -15.11
C ASP A 333 -19.80 37.89 -14.95
N ALA A 334 -20.58 36.90 -15.39
CA ALA A 334 -20.17 35.50 -15.38
C ALA A 334 -18.95 35.26 -16.32
N PRO A 335 -18.06 34.31 -15.99
CA PRO A 335 -16.85 34.03 -16.78
C PRO A 335 -17.18 33.69 -18.23
N THR A 336 -16.34 34.15 -19.16
CA THR A 336 -16.52 33.84 -20.59
C THR A 336 -16.39 32.34 -20.84
N THR A 337 -16.87 31.88 -22.01
CA THR A 337 -16.68 30.50 -22.46
C THR A 337 -15.20 30.11 -22.58
N SER A 338 -14.30 31.08 -22.76
CA SER A 338 -12.85 30.91 -22.79
C SER A 338 -12.26 30.67 -21.39
N GLU A 339 -12.64 31.48 -20.40
CA GLU A 339 -12.18 31.32 -19.01
C GLU A 339 -12.79 30.06 -18.37
N SER A 340 -14.08 29.82 -18.59
CA SER A 340 -14.75 28.57 -18.18
C SER A 340 -14.03 27.33 -18.71
N ALA A 341 -13.49 27.38 -19.93
CA ALA A 341 -12.73 26.29 -20.52
C ALA A 341 -11.29 26.17 -19.96
N SER A 342 -10.61 27.28 -19.67
CA SER A 342 -9.25 27.25 -19.09
C SER A 342 -9.29 26.80 -17.62
N TRP A 343 -10.28 27.27 -16.85
CA TRP A 343 -10.59 26.80 -15.50
C TRP A 343 -10.88 25.30 -15.50
N PHE A 344 -11.75 24.82 -16.40
CA PHE A 344 -12.01 23.39 -16.56
C PHE A 344 -10.74 22.57 -16.87
N LEU A 345 -9.85 23.06 -17.75
CA LEU A 345 -8.56 22.38 -17.99
C LEU A 345 -7.65 22.39 -16.76
N SER A 346 -7.68 23.45 -15.94
CA SER A 346 -6.89 23.56 -14.70
C SER A 346 -7.42 22.63 -13.61
N ASP A 347 -8.72 22.67 -13.30
CA ASP A 347 -9.35 21.84 -12.27
C ASP A 347 -9.17 20.34 -12.59
N TYR A 348 -9.35 19.95 -13.86
CA TYR A 348 -9.28 18.55 -14.28
C TYR A 348 -7.87 18.07 -14.69
N ARG A 349 -6.81 18.88 -14.54
CA ARG A 349 -5.44 18.53 -15.00
C ARG A 349 -4.92 17.21 -14.45
N ASN A 350 -5.17 16.90 -13.17
CA ASN A 350 -4.79 15.63 -12.56
C ASN A 350 -5.47 14.43 -13.22
N TYR A 351 -6.73 14.56 -13.62
CA TYR A 351 -7.48 13.53 -14.34
C TYR A 351 -6.92 13.37 -15.77
N PHE A 352 -6.72 14.46 -16.50
CA PHE A 352 -6.22 14.40 -17.88
C PHE A 352 -4.79 13.84 -17.97
N ILE A 353 -3.87 14.31 -17.12
CA ILE A 353 -2.49 13.83 -17.10
C ILE A 353 -2.43 12.39 -16.56
N GLY A 354 -3.14 12.11 -15.45
CA GLY A 354 -3.12 10.81 -14.78
C GLY A 354 -3.78 9.70 -15.58
N PHE A 355 -5.08 9.83 -15.89
CA PHE A 355 -5.81 8.82 -16.64
C PHE A 355 -5.43 8.82 -18.14
N GLY A 356 -5.11 9.98 -18.72
CA GLY A 356 -4.60 10.06 -20.09
C GLY A 356 -3.22 9.38 -20.22
N GLY A 357 -2.30 9.65 -19.30
CA GLY A 357 -0.99 8.99 -19.24
C GLY A 357 -1.10 7.48 -19.02
N LEU A 358 -1.96 7.04 -18.10
CA LEU A 358 -2.25 5.62 -17.87
C LEU A 358 -2.85 4.93 -19.11
N LEU A 359 -3.85 5.56 -19.75
CA LEU A 359 -4.46 5.04 -20.97
C LEU A 359 -3.44 4.95 -22.12
N LEU A 360 -2.59 5.96 -22.28
CA LEU A 360 -1.55 6.01 -23.30
C LEU A 360 -0.51 4.90 -23.10
N VAL A 361 -0.05 4.68 -21.86
CA VAL A 361 0.85 3.56 -21.50
C VAL A 361 0.16 2.21 -21.73
N PHE A 362 -1.10 2.06 -21.34
CA PHE A 362 -1.87 0.83 -21.57
C PHE A 362 -2.06 0.53 -23.06
N LEU A 363 -2.41 1.53 -23.87
CA LEU A 363 -2.55 1.39 -25.32
C LEU A 363 -1.20 1.07 -26.00
N TYR A 364 -0.12 1.74 -25.60
CA TYR A 364 1.23 1.41 -26.05
C TYR A 364 1.57 -0.06 -25.78
N TYR A 365 1.29 -0.55 -24.57
CA TYR A 365 1.55 -1.94 -24.21
C TYR A 365 0.61 -2.93 -24.91
N LEU A 366 -0.67 -2.61 -25.08
CA LEU A 366 -1.64 -3.43 -25.80
C LEU A 366 -1.27 -3.59 -27.29
N LEU A 367 -0.86 -2.50 -27.94
CA LEU A 367 -0.39 -2.50 -29.32
C LEU A 367 0.94 -3.25 -29.46
N SER A 368 1.89 -3.03 -28.54
CA SER A 368 3.16 -3.76 -28.49
C SER A 368 2.93 -5.27 -28.30
N TRP A 369 2.07 -5.66 -27.36
CA TRP A 369 1.71 -7.06 -27.13
C TRP A 369 1.04 -7.68 -28.36
N ARG A 370 0.09 -6.99 -28.99
CA ARG A 370 -0.55 -7.44 -30.23
C ARG A 370 0.46 -7.63 -31.38
N LYS A 371 1.57 -6.89 -31.38
CA LYS A 371 2.63 -6.96 -32.40
C LYS A 371 3.69 -8.04 -32.13
N VAL A 372 4.15 -8.21 -30.88
CA VAL A 372 5.32 -9.08 -30.57
C VAL A 372 5.14 -10.05 -29.40
N GLY A 373 4.09 -9.91 -28.60
CA GLY A 373 3.86 -10.72 -27.38
C GLY A 373 2.76 -11.78 -27.52
N ARG A 374 2.22 -11.99 -28.73
CA ARG A 374 1.18 -13.00 -29.00
C ARG A 374 1.84 -14.30 -29.45
N ASP A 375 1.69 -15.35 -28.65
CA ASP A 375 2.16 -16.71 -28.97
C ASP A 375 1.75 -17.17 -30.37
N PRO A 376 2.67 -17.78 -31.15
CA PRO A 376 2.32 -18.51 -32.37
C PRO A 376 1.28 -19.62 -32.10
N PRO A 377 0.39 -19.94 -33.07
CA PRO A 377 -0.57 -21.02 -32.91
C PRO A 377 0.14 -22.35 -32.65
N ALA A 378 -0.45 -23.20 -31.80
CA ALA A 378 0.05 -24.54 -31.58
C ALA A 378 -0.15 -25.43 -32.82
N GLY A 379 0.84 -26.22 -33.17
CA GLY A 379 0.73 -27.24 -34.20
C GLY A 379 -0.09 -28.45 -33.75
N VAL A 380 -0.26 -29.42 -34.66
CA VAL A 380 -0.84 -30.72 -34.32
C VAL A 380 0.17 -31.49 -33.46
N VAL A 381 -0.18 -31.71 -32.19
CA VAL A 381 0.61 -32.55 -31.28
C VAL A 381 0.44 -34.01 -31.68
N VAL A 382 1.49 -34.61 -32.24
CA VAL A 382 1.56 -36.03 -32.57
C VAL A 382 2.36 -36.75 -31.47
N PRO A 383 1.84 -37.83 -30.87
CA PRO A 383 2.58 -38.63 -29.89
C PRO A 383 3.92 -39.14 -30.45
N ARG A 384 4.98 -39.11 -29.64
CA ARG A 384 6.32 -39.59 -30.02
C ARG A 384 6.96 -40.38 -28.89
N TRP A 385 7.67 -41.45 -29.23
CA TRP A 385 8.38 -42.33 -28.29
C TRP A 385 9.90 -42.07 -28.26
N GLU A 386 10.40 -41.17 -29.10
CA GLU A 386 11.80 -40.74 -29.16
C GLU A 386 11.96 -39.32 -28.61
N PRO A 387 13.10 -38.99 -27.97
CA PRO A 387 13.40 -37.62 -27.57
C PRO A 387 13.54 -36.71 -28.81
N PRO A 388 12.99 -35.48 -28.79
CA PRO A 388 13.12 -34.56 -29.92
C PRO A 388 14.58 -34.29 -30.30
N GLU A 389 14.88 -34.27 -31.60
CA GLU A 389 16.25 -34.06 -32.11
C GLU A 389 16.88 -32.78 -31.55
N GLY A 390 18.15 -32.90 -31.15
CA GLY A 390 18.97 -31.81 -30.57
C GLY A 390 18.65 -31.43 -29.12
N LEU A 391 17.58 -31.96 -28.53
CA LEU A 391 17.10 -31.53 -27.21
C LEU A 391 17.60 -32.47 -26.08
N SER A 392 18.53 -31.96 -25.27
CA SER A 392 18.89 -32.60 -24.00
C SER A 392 17.75 -32.51 -22.97
N PRO A 393 17.69 -33.38 -21.94
CA PRO A 393 16.63 -33.33 -20.92
C PRO A 393 16.48 -31.96 -20.23
N ALA A 394 17.59 -31.29 -19.93
CA ALA A 394 17.56 -29.94 -19.37
C ALA A 394 17.02 -28.88 -20.35
N LEU A 395 17.31 -29.03 -21.64
CA LEU A 395 16.77 -28.15 -22.66
C LEU A 395 15.27 -28.41 -22.91
N VAL A 396 14.81 -29.66 -22.77
CA VAL A 396 13.38 -30.00 -22.72
C VAL A 396 12.69 -29.32 -21.53
N ALA A 397 13.27 -29.38 -20.33
CA ALA A 397 12.75 -28.66 -19.16
C ALA A 397 12.73 -27.14 -19.37
N TYR A 398 13.78 -26.58 -19.98
CA TYR A 398 13.88 -25.16 -20.32
C TYR A 398 12.80 -24.72 -21.32
N VAL A 399 12.59 -25.51 -22.39
CA VAL A 399 11.61 -25.21 -23.45
C VAL A 399 10.17 -25.42 -22.98
N GLN A 400 9.87 -26.45 -22.17
CA GLN A 400 8.53 -26.62 -21.61
C GLN A 400 8.14 -25.44 -20.70
N ASN A 401 9.09 -24.94 -19.88
CA ASN A 401 8.83 -23.94 -18.85
C ASN A 401 9.13 -22.49 -19.28
N GLN A 402 9.49 -22.25 -20.54
CA GLN A 402 9.85 -20.93 -21.10
C GLN A 402 11.03 -20.26 -20.36
N GLY A 403 11.97 -21.07 -19.87
CA GLY A 403 12.99 -20.71 -18.89
C GLY A 403 13.11 -21.75 -17.77
N PHE A 404 14.15 -21.69 -16.94
CA PHE A 404 14.31 -22.63 -15.82
C PHE A 404 13.35 -22.38 -14.66
N GLY A 405 13.01 -21.11 -14.37
CA GLY A 405 12.04 -20.76 -13.32
C GLY A 405 12.36 -21.40 -11.96
N ALA A 406 11.35 -22.05 -11.37
CA ALA A 406 11.52 -22.86 -10.15
C ALA A 406 12.16 -24.23 -10.45
N SER A 407 11.94 -24.79 -11.65
CA SER A 407 12.41 -26.11 -12.09
C SER A 407 13.89 -26.17 -12.51
N ARG A 408 14.71 -25.21 -12.04
CA ARG A 408 16.17 -25.22 -12.19
C ARG A 408 16.80 -26.50 -11.65
N PHE A 409 16.29 -27.03 -10.54
CA PHE A 409 16.83 -28.23 -9.91
C PHE A 409 16.30 -29.52 -10.56
N ASP A 410 15.04 -29.54 -10.99
CA ASP A 410 14.45 -30.64 -11.77
C ASP A 410 15.26 -30.88 -13.06
N ALA A 411 15.68 -29.81 -13.74
CA ALA A 411 16.53 -29.88 -14.93
C ALA A 411 17.96 -30.38 -14.65
N ILE A 412 18.54 -30.03 -13.49
CA ILE A 412 19.85 -30.57 -13.07
C ILE A 412 19.72 -32.05 -12.70
N ALA A 413 18.65 -32.45 -12.02
CA ALA A 413 18.36 -33.84 -11.69
C ALA A 413 18.21 -34.70 -12.95
N ALA A 414 17.40 -34.24 -13.92
CA ALA A 414 17.30 -34.86 -15.24
C ALA A 414 18.68 -35.02 -15.92
N THR A 415 19.55 -34.01 -15.82
CA THR A 415 20.90 -34.07 -16.41
C THR A 415 21.83 -35.05 -15.68
N ALA A 416 21.75 -35.12 -14.35
CA ALA A 416 22.53 -36.05 -13.56
C ALA A 416 22.15 -37.50 -13.90
N ILE A 417 20.85 -37.80 -14.03
CA ILE A 417 20.35 -39.12 -14.44
C ILE A 417 20.80 -39.44 -15.87
N ASP A 418 20.70 -38.51 -16.83
CA ASP A 418 21.17 -38.71 -18.20
C ASP A 418 22.68 -39.00 -18.28
N LEU A 419 23.50 -38.28 -17.50
CA LEU A 419 24.93 -38.55 -17.39
C LEU A 419 25.24 -39.89 -16.69
N ALA A 420 24.39 -40.32 -15.76
CA ALA A 420 24.55 -41.57 -15.04
C ALA A 420 24.16 -42.79 -15.91
N VAL A 421 23.02 -42.71 -16.61
CA VAL A 421 22.59 -43.66 -17.66
C VAL A 421 23.60 -43.70 -18.82
N LYS A 422 24.24 -42.59 -19.17
CA LYS A 422 25.36 -42.59 -20.14
C LYS A 422 26.69 -43.09 -19.55
N GLY A 423 26.74 -43.47 -18.27
CA GLY A 423 27.92 -44.03 -17.60
C GLY A 423 29.05 -43.04 -17.33
N PHE A 424 28.80 -41.73 -17.32
CA PHE A 424 29.80 -40.71 -16.93
C PHE A 424 29.82 -40.43 -15.42
N LEU A 425 28.69 -40.64 -14.75
CA LEU A 425 28.50 -40.48 -13.30
C LEU A 425 27.93 -41.76 -12.68
N ILE A 426 28.14 -41.92 -11.37
CA ILE A 426 27.35 -42.79 -10.49
C ILE A 426 26.71 -41.90 -9.43
N ILE A 427 25.44 -42.15 -9.14
CA ILE A 427 24.70 -41.44 -8.11
C ILE A 427 24.65 -42.29 -6.85
N ASP A 428 25.03 -41.71 -5.70
CA ASP A 428 25.09 -42.38 -4.40
C ASP A 428 24.27 -41.56 -3.40
N GLU A 429 23.20 -42.14 -2.86
CA GLU A 429 22.28 -41.51 -1.89
C GLU A 429 22.44 -42.15 -0.50
N PRO A 430 23.45 -41.73 0.29
CA PRO A 430 23.56 -42.16 1.68
C PRO A 430 22.41 -41.62 2.54
N ARG A 431 22.21 -42.17 3.75
CA ARG A 431 21.10 -41.80 4.67
C ARG A 431 20.99 -40.30 5.04
N LYS A 432 21.96 -39.46 4.66
CA LYS A 432 21.94 -37.99 4.77
C LYS A 432 22.75 -37.37 3.63
N GLY A 433 22.10 -36.54 2.81
CA GLY A 433 22.73 -35.88 1.67
C GLY A 433 22.90 -36.80 0.45
N MET A 434 23.44 -36.25 -0.63
CA MET A 434 23.54 -36.93 -1.92
C MET A 434 24.92 -36.70 -2.55
N THR A 435 25.45 -37.68 -3.27
CA THR A 435 26.78 -37.62 -3.90
C THR A 435 26.74 -38.00 -5.37
N LEU A 436 27.38 -37.19 -6.21
CA LEU A 436 27.64 -37.48 -7.61
C LEU A 436 29.12 -37.88 -7.74
N LYS A 437 29.39 -39.11 -8.17
CA LYS A 437 30.73 -39.68 -8.32
C LYS A 437 31.09 -39.80 -9.79
N ARG A 438 32.31 -39.38 -10.17
CA ARG A 438 32.83 -39.48 -11.54
C ARG A 438 33.28 -40.90 -11.85
N THR A 439 32.93 -41.42 -13.03
CA THR A 439 33.42 -42.71 -13.52
C THR A 439 34.74 -42.58 -14.27
N SER A 440 35.38 -43.71 -14.58
CA SER A 440 36.56 -43.78 -15.47
C SER A 440 36.25 -43.49 -16.95
N LYS A 441 34.99 -43.23 -17.34
CA LYS A 441 34.64 -42.93 -18.73
C LYS A 441 35.26 -41.59 -19.17
N PRO A 442 36.04 -41.55 -20.27
CA PRO A 442 36.69 -40.32 -20.74
C PRO A 442 35.66 -39.24 -21.09
N TYR A 443 36.07 -37.98 -21.03
CA TYR A 443 35.22 -36.85 -21.39
C TYR A 443 34.85 -36.89 -22.89
N ASP A 444 33.58 -36.68 -23.20
CA ASP A 444 33.06 -36.65 -24.56
C ASP A 444 32.78 -35.20 -25.02
N PRO A 445 33.49 -34.69 -26.04
CA PRO A 445 33.29 -33.33 -26.54
C PRO A 445 31.94 -33.14 -27.26
N ALA A 446 31.19 -34.19 -27.60
CA ALA A 446 29.87 -34.08 -28.21
C ALA A 446 28.74 -33.76 -27.21
N LEU A 447 29.01 -33.78 -25.90
CA LEU A 447 27.99 -33.53 -24.86
C LEU A 447 27.39 -32.10 -24.95
N PRO A 448 26.08 -31.90 -24.74
CA PRO A 448 25.45 -30.57 -24.64
C PRO A 448 26.05 -29.70 -23.52
N ALA A 449 25.99 -28.36 -23.62
CA ALA A 449 26.71 -27.49 -22.67
C ALA A 449 26.26 -27.66 -21.20
N GLY A 450 24.98 -27.98 -20.96
CA GLY A 450 24.48 -28.33 -19.61
C GLY A 450 25.13 -29.58 -19.02
N GLN A 451 25.38 -30.60 -19.84
CA GLN A 451 26.06 -31.85 -19.43
C GLN A 451 27.54 -31.59 -19.18
N LYS A 452 28.18 -30.80 -20.05
CA LYS A 452 29.58 -30.33 -19.86
C LYS A 452 29.74 -29.52 -18.57
N ALA A 453 28.81 -28.61 -18.26
CA ALA A 453 28.84 -27.78 -17.06
C ALA A 453 28.67 -28.61 -15.78
N LEU A 454 27.77 -29.60 -15.77
CA LEU A 454 27.57 -30.48 -14.62
C LEU A 454 28.77 -31.42 -14.41
N LEU A 455 29.31 -32.04 -15.46
CA LEU A 455 30.54 -32.85 -15.35
C LEU A 455 31.72 -32.02 -14.85
N LYS A 456 31.96 -30.84 -15.44
CA LYS A 456 33.03 -29.94 -15.00
C LYS A 456 32.91 -29.60 -13.52
N ALA A 457 31.71 -29.37 -12.99
CA ALA A 457 31.52 -29.09 -11.57
C ALA A 457 31.86 -30.30 -10.65
N VAL A 458 31.70 -31.55 -11.14
CA VAL A 458 32.14 -32.76 -10.42
C VAL A 458 33.65 -32.96 -10.54
N ASP A 459 34.22 -32.74 -11.72
CA ASP A 459 35.67 -32.84 -11.97
C ASP A 459 36.44 -31.78 -11.17
N ASP A 460 36.00 -30.51 -11.19
CA ASP A 460 36.54 -29.39 -10.39
C ASP A 460 36.37 -29.61 -8.86
N ALA A 461 35.51 -30.52 -8.44
CA ALA A 461 35.34 -30.93 -7.05
C ALA A 461 36.24 -32.11 -6.63
N GLY A 462 37.11 -32.61 -7.54
CA GLY A 462 37.96 -33.78 -7.30
C GLY A 462 37.30 -35.12 -7.61
N GLY A 463 36.30 -35.13 -8.49
CA GLY A 463 35.59 -36.34 -8.93
C GLY A 463 34.47 -36.83 -8.01
N VAL A 464 34.24 -36.18 -6.86
CA VAL A 464 33.10 -36.44 -5.97
C VAL A 464 32.44 -35.13 -5.56
N PHE A 465 31.22 -34.89 -6.03
CA PHE A 465 30.45 -33.69 -5.70
C PHE A 465 29.40 -34.03 -4.63
N ILE A 466 29.51 -33.37 -3.47
CA ILE A 466 28.59 -33.54 -2.35
C ILE A 466 27.49 -32.47 -2.42
N VAL A 467 26.23 -32.92 -2.39
CA VAL A 467 25.03 -32.08 -2.32
C VAL A 467 24.50 -32.12 -0.90
N ASP A 468 24.89 -31.12 -0.11
CA ASP A 468 24.37 -30.89 1.24
C ASP A 468 24.37 -29.38 1.58
N LYS A 469 23.79 -29.05 2.75
CA LYS A 469 23.66 -27.68 3.24
C LYS A 469 24.98 -27.02 3.67
N ALA A 470 26.02 -27.78 4.00
CA ALA A 470 27.36 -27.23 4.29
C ALA A 470 28.08 -26.83 2.99
N HIS A 471 27.84 -27.54 1.90
CA HIS A 471 28.38 -27.30 0.56
C HIS A 471 27.49 -26.40 -0.31
N GLY A 472 26.47 -25.77 0.26
CA GLY A 472 25.45 -24.97 -0.44
C GLY A 472 25.98 -23.89 -1.39
N SER A 473 27.16 -23.30 -1.10
CA SER A 473 27.83 -22.36 -2.00
C SER A 473 28.32 -23.04 -3.30
N LYS A 474 28.90 -24.25 -3.22
CA LYS A 474 29.28 -25.07 -4.39
C LYS A 474 28.04 -25.50 -5.17
N VAL A 475 26.98 -25.93 -4.49
CA VAL A 475 25.69 -26.32 -5.12
C VAL A 475 25.09 -25.13 -5.89
N SER A 476 25.10 -23.93 -5.29
CA SER A 476 24.62 -22.70 -5.93
C SER A 476 25.49 -22.27 -7.12
N ALA A 477 26.81 -22.36 -7.00
CA ALA A 477 27.76 -22.06 -8.07
C ALA A 477 27.58 -23.01 -9.27
N MET A 478 27.52 -24.32 -9.03
CA MET A 478 27.26 -25.33 -10.06
C MET A 478 25.92 -25.09 -10.77
N ALA A 479 24.84 -24.88 -10.01
CA ALA A 479 23.52 -24.61 -10.59
C ALA A 479 23.49 -23.32 -11.40
N SER A 480 24.26 -22.30 -11.00
CA SER A 480 24.40 -21.03 -11.74
C SER A 480 25.21 -21.18 -13.02
N ALA A 481 26.32 -21.95 -12.98
CA ALA A 481 27.12 -22.26 -14.16
C ALA A 481 26.33 -23.10 -15.18
N PHE A 482 25.64 -24.14 -14.72
CA PHE A 482 24.71 -24.96 -15.52
C PHE A 482 23.62 -24.12 -16.19
N THR A 483 22.94 -23.25 -15.42
CA THR A 483 21.91 -22.34 -15.92
C THR A 483 22.49 -21.40 -16.98
N SER A 484 23.68 -20.85 -16.74
CA SER A 484 24.36 -19.92 -17.64
C SER A 484 24.83 -20.58 -18.94
N ALA A 485 25.29 -21.83 -18.89
CA ALA A 485 25.68 -22.60 -20.07
C ALA A 485 24.50 -22.77 -21.04
N ILE A 486 23.37 -23.30 -20.55
CA ILE A 486 22.19 -23.58 -21.39
C ILE A 486 21.51 -22.28 -21.84
N THR A 487 21.43 -21.25 -20.98
CA THR A 487 20.86 -19.95 -21.38
C THR A 487 21.78 -19.10 -22.25
N GLY A 488 23.07 -19.40 -22.30
CA GLY A 488 24.02 -18.81 -23.23
C GLY A 488 23.93 -19.44 -24.62
N GLU A 489 23.94 -20.77 -24.69
CA GLU A 489 23.90 -21.58 -25.92
C GLU A 489 22.63 -21.29 -26.76
N HIS A 490 21.46 -21.19 -26.12
CA HIS A 490 20.16 -21.06 -26.80
C HIS A 490 19.49 -19.69 -26.65
N ARG A 491 20.27 -18.62 -26.45
CA ARG A 491 19.74 -17.29 -26.09
C ARG A 491 18.94 -16.65 -27.24
N GLY A 492 17.61 -16.64 -27.10
CA GLY A 492 16.71 -16.02 -28.08
C GLY A 492 16.22 -16.98 -29.18
N GLU A 493 16.76 -18.19 -29.24
CA GLU A 493 16.36 -19.21 -30.23
C GLU A 493 14.91 -19.66 -30.03
N PHE A 494 14.54 -19.99 -28.78
CA PHE A 494 13.22 -20.53 -28.44
C PHE A 494 12.25 -19.51 -27.82
N PHE A 495 12.76 -18.44 -27.18
CA PHE A 495 11.95 -17.44 -26.47
C PHE A 495 12.51 -16.02 -26.61
N VAL A 496 11.61 -15.05 -26.85
CA VAL A 496 11.96 -13.63 -26.93
C VAL A 496 11.22 -12.86 -25.84
N ARG A 497 11.99 -12.14 -24.99
CA ARG A 497 11.46 -11.34 -23.86
C ARG A 497 11.05 -9.92 -24.23
N ASN A 498 11.22 -9.49 -25.49
CA ASN A 498 10.77 -8.19 -26.02
C ASN A 498 11.17 -6.97 -25.16
N ILE A 499 12.37 -7.01 -24.57
CA ILE A 499 12.79 -6.09 -23.49
C ILE A 499 12.77 -4.62 -23.93
N GLY A 500 13.05 -4.31 -25.20
CA GLY A 500 12.95 -2.94 -25.72
C GLY A 500 11.54 -2.33 -25.62
N TYR A 501 10.49 -3.13 -25.85
CA TYR A 501 9.10 -2.69 -25.67
C TYR A 501 8.73 -2.55 -24.19
N LEU A 502 9.30 -3.39 -23.31
CA LEU A 502 9.14 -3.22 -21.87
C LEU A 502 9.80 -1.92 -21.39
N ALA A 503 11.04 -1.65 -21.81
CA ALA A 503 11.77 -0.43 -21.48
C ALA A 503 11.08 0.84 -22.02
N GLY A 504 10.54 0.80 -23.24
CA GLY A 504 9.78 1.91 -23.81
C GLY A 504 8.54 2.26 -22.98
N GLY A 505 7.77 1.26 -22.55
CA GLY A 505 6.59 1.48 -21.70
C GLY A 505 6.94 1.93 -20.27
N ILE A 506 8.06 1.47 -19.71
CA ILE A 506 8.58 1.96 -18.41
C ILE A 506 8.99 3.42 -18.53
N ALA A 507 9.71 3.81 -19.58
CA ALA A 507 10.09 5.20 -19.84
C ALA A 507 8.87 6.10 -20.04
N LEU A 508 7.87 5.62 -20.78
CA LEU A 508 6.60 6.32 -21.01
C LEU A 508 5.77 6.48 -19.71
N SER A 509 5.86 5.50 -18.81
CA SER A 509 5.27 5.59 -17.46
C SER A 509 6.00 6.58 -16.56
N ALA A 510 7.33 6.65 -16.66
CA ALA A 510 8.14 7.63 -15.95
C ALA A 510 7.87 9.06 -16.47
N LEU A 511 7.65 9.24 -17.77
CA LEU A 511 7.23 10.53 -18.34
C LEU A 511 5.81 10.94 -17.88
N ALA A 512 4.86 10.00 -17.80
CA ALA A 512 3.52 10.27 -17.26
C ALA A 512 3.58 10.65 -15.76
N GLY A 513 4.39 9.93 -14.97
CA GLY A 513 4.63 10.27 -13.56
C GLY A 513 5.34 11.62 -13.38
N LEU A 514 6.31 11.95 -14.24
CA LEU A 514 6.97 13.25 -14.22
C LEU A 514 6.00 14.39 -14.60
N ALA A 515 5.10 14.17 -15.57
CA ALA A 515 4.08 15.16 -15.91
C ALA A 515 3.10 15.41 -14.74
N LEU A 516 2.73 14.36 -13.99
CA LEU A 516 1.95 14.52 -12.75
C LEU A 516 2.71 15.32 -11.67
N LEU A 517 4.03 15.15 -11.56
CA LEU A 517 4.87 15.87 -10.60
C LEU A 517 5.18 17.32 -10.99
N VAL A 518 5.15 17.66 -12.28
CA VAL A 518 5.55 18.99 -12.80
C VAL A 518 4.34 19.89 -13.09
N PHE A 519 3.22 19.32 -13.55
CA PHE A 519 2.03 20.09 -13.95
C PHE A 519 0.79 19.77 -13.11
N GLY A 520 0.73 18.56 -12.55
CA GLY A 520 -0.32 18.16 -11.61
C GLY A 520 -0.12 18.77 -10.23
N THR A 521 -1.18 18.75 -9.43
CA THR A 521 -1.15 19.13 -8.02
C THR A 521 -1.26 17.89 -7.14
N ILE A 522 -0.46 17.82 -6.08
CA ILE A 522 -0.43 16.69 -5.16
C ILE A 522 -0.39 17.28 -3.75
N SER A 523 -1.40 16.99 -2.93
CA SER A 523 -1.38 17.43 -1.52
C SER A 523 -0.34 16.62 -0.71
N ASN A 524 0.21 17.22 0.36
CA ASN A 524 1.15 16.53 1.23
C ASN A 524 0.54 15.26 1.89
N ALA A 525 -0.78 15.23 2.06
CA ALA A 525 -1.53 14.09 2.59
C ALA A 525 -1.56 12.87 1.63
N VAL A 526 -1.40 13.09 0.33
CA VAL A 526 -1.39 12.00 -0.68
C VAL A 526 -0.08 11.21 -0.68
N ILE A 527 1.04 11.82 -0.30
CA ILE A 527 2.37 11.19 -0.40
C ILE A 527 2.44 9.83 0.32
N PRO A 528 1.96 9.66 1.57
CA PRO A 528 1.85 8.34 2.21
C PRO A 528 0.94 7.35 1.47
N VAL A 529 -0.19 7.82 0.92
CA VAL A 529 -1.20 6.97 0.26
C VAL A 529 -0.72 6.48 -1.11
N LEU A 530 0.12 7.25 -1.81
CA LEU A 530 0.79 6.81 -3.04
C LEU A 530 1.65 5.55 -2.81
N PHE A 531 2.41 5.50 -1.72
CA PHE A 531 3.19 4.29 -1.38
C PHE A 531 2.29 3.06 -1.16
N PHE A 532 1.11 3.25 -0.54
CA PHE A 532 0.15 2.17 -0.33
C PHE A 532 -0.48 1.71 -1.65
N SER A 533 -0.84 2.61 -2.56
CA SER A 533 -1.34 2.24 -3.90
C SER A 533 -0.29 1.52 -4.75
N VAL A 534 0.98 1.94 -4.69
CA VAL A 534 2.10 1.24 -5.35
C VAL A 534 2.30 -0.15 -4.73
N PHE A 535 2.23 -0.30 -3.41
CA PHE A 535 2.32 -1.60 -2.73
C PHE A 535 1.17 -2.54 -3.13
N ILE A 536 -0.07 -2.04 -3.16
CA ILE A 536 -1.25 -2.75 -3.68
C ILE A 536 -1.00 -3.21 -5.12
N SER A 537 -0.48 -2.33 -5.96
CA SER A 537 -0.22 -2.62 -7.38
C SER A 537 0.83 -3.72 -7.57
N VAL A 538 1.86 -3.75 -6.71
CA VAL A 538 2.84 -4.84 -6.65
C VAL A 538 2.19 -6.15 -6.19
N PHE A 539 1.41 -6.14 -5.11
CA PHE A 539 0.73 -7.32 -4.59
C PHE A 539 -0.24 -7.92 -5.62
N ILE A 540 -1.10 -7.09 -6.21
CA ILE A 540 -2.07 -7.51 -7.23
C ILE A 540 -1.36 -7.98 -8.49
N GLY A 541 -0.29 -7.32 -8.96
CA GLY A 541 0.51 -7.78 -10.10
C GLY A 541 1.14 -9.16 -9.87
N LEU A 542 1.68 -9.41 -8.68
CA LEU A 542 2.27 -10.69 -8.30
C LEU A 542 1.22 -11.80 -8.17
N PHE A 543 0.09 -11.52 -7.49
CA PHE A 543 -1.04 -12.46 -7.33
C PHE A 543 -1.67 -12.81 -8.68
N SER A 544 -1.87 -11.81 -9.53
CA SER A 544 -2.27 -11.96 -10.93
C SER A 544 -1.30 -12.91 -11.66
N SER A 545 0.02 -12.71 -11.55
CA SER A 545 1.01 -13.62 -12.15
C SER A 545 0.89 -15.07 -11.66
N MET A 546 0.45 -15.29 -10.41
CA MET A 546 0.24 -16.63 -9.84
C MET A 546 -1.01 -17.30 -10.44
N ILE A 547 -2.11 -16.55 -10.58
CA ILE A 547 -3.33 -17.01 -11.27
C ILE A 547 -3.01 -17.34 -12.74
N ALA A 548 -2.25 -16.49 -13.43
CA ALA A 548 -1.82 -16.74 -14.82
C ALA A 548 -1.08 -18.08 -14.97
N LYS A 549 -0.12 -18.36 -14.08
CA LYS A 549 0.64 -19.62 -14.05
C LYS A 549 -0.27 -20.82 -13.74
N SER A 550 -1.25 -20.66 -12.86
CA SER A 550 -2.25 -21.69 -12.55
C SER A 550 -3.16 -22.01 -13.75
N PHE A 551 -3.56 -21.00 -14.54
CA PHE A 551 -4.35 -21.19 -15.76
C PHE A 551 -3.54 -21.84 -16.89
N ARG A 552 -2.27 -21.46 -17.10
CA ARG A 552 -1.37 -22.12 -18.08
C ARG A 552 -1.24 -23.62 -17.80
N ARG A 553 -1.07 -24.01 -16.54
CA ARG A 553 -1.03 -25.43 -16.09
C ARG A 553 -2.32 -26.21 -16.37
N ARG A 554 -3.45 -25.54 -16.61
CA ARG A 554 -4.77 -26.16 -16.79
C ARG A 554 -5.22 -26.21 -18.25
N GLY A 555 -4.31 -26.01 -19.21
CA GLY A 555 -4.55 -26.20 -20.65
C GLY A 555 -5.54 -25.20 -21.30
N ARG A 556 -5.93 -24.13 -20.61
CA ARG A 556 -6.81 -23.10 -21.20
C ARG A 556 -6.07 -22.28 -22.27
N SER A 557 -6.81 -21.89 -23.31
CA SER A 557 -6.29 -21.03 -24.39
C SER A 557 -5.62 -19.76 -23.83
N MET A 558 -4.41 -19.46 -24.34
CA MET A 558 -3.54 -18.44 -23.76
C MET A 558 -4.19 -17.04 -23.78
N SER A 559 -4.98 -16.72 -24.82
CA SER A 559 -5.73 -15.46 -24.91
C SER A 559 -6.84 -15.34 -23.86
N SER A 560 -7.54 -16.44 -23.54
CA SER A 560 -8.54 -16.46 -22.46
C SER A 560 -7.88 -16.28 -21.09
N ALA A 561 -6.77 -16.98 -20.84
CA ALA A 561 -6.02 -16.83 -19.59
C ALA A 561 -5.46 -15.40 -19.41
N ILE A 562 -4.98 -14.76 -20.48
CA ILE A 562 -4.53 -13.35 -20.48
C ILE A 562 -5.72 -12.39 -20.30
N GLY A 563 -6.86 -12.63 -20.95
CA GLY A 563 -8.06 -11.81 -20.80
C GLY A 563 -8.59 -11.81 -19.37
N THR A 564 -8.78 -13.00 -18.77
CA THR A 564 -9.18 -13.14 -17.36
C THR A 564 -8.15 -12.56 -16.40
N LEU A 565 -6.86 -12.67 -16.72
CA LEU A 565 -5.76 -12.09 -15.93
C LEU A 565 -5.83 -10.56 -15.88
N VAL A 566 -5.93 -9.91 -17.04
CA VAL A 566 -6.02 -8.44 -17.15
C VAL A 566 -7.31 -7.98 -16.47
N ALA A 567 -8.46 -8.61 -16.77
CA ALA A 567 -9.72 -8.28 -16.13
C ALA A 567 -9.66 -8.40 -14.61
N ALA A 568 -9.21 -9.54 -14.06
CA ALA A 568 -9.14 -9.73 -12.60
C ALA A 568 -8.11 -8.81 -11.92
N GLY A 569 -6.98 -8.52 -12.58
CA GLY A 569 -5.97 -7.59 -12.06
C GLY A 569 -6.49 -6.16 -11.96
N PHE A 570 -7.09 -5.62 -13.04
CA PHE A 570 -7.64 -4.27 -13.03
C PHE A 570 -8.92 -4.17 -12.18
N ILE A 571 -9.86 -5.12 -12.26
CA ILE A 571 -11.08 -5.11 -11.43
C ILE A 571 -10.71 -5.21 -9.95
N GLY A 572 -9.77 -6.09 -9.58
CA GLY A 572 -9.27 -6.21 -8.21
C GLY A 572 -8.58 -4.94 -7.73
N PHE A 573 -7.80 -4.27 -8.59
CA PHE A 573 -7.17 -2.99 -8.28
C PHE A 573 -8.20 -1.88 -8.08
N PHE A 574 -9.13 -1.68 -9.01
CA PHE A 574 -10.16 -0.64 -8.89
C PHE A 574 -11.09 -0.90 -7.68
N LEU A 575 -11.45 -2.15 -7.38
CA LEU A 575 -12.20 -2.49 -6.16
C LEU A 575 -11.40 -2.18 -4.89
N LEU A 576 -10.12 -2.56 -4.81
CA LEU A 576 -9.32 -2.32 -3.60
C LEU A 576 -8.97 -0.84 -3.42
N GLN A 577 -8.79 -0.10 -4.51
CA GLN A 577 -8.62 1.36 -4.49
C GLN A 577 -9.93 2.07 -4.13
N ALA A 578 -11.10 1.60 -4.58
CA ALA A 578 -12.39 2.18 -4.20
C ALA A 578 -12.73 1.90 -2.73
N LEU A 579 -12.53 0.67 -2.25
CA LEU A 579 -12.77 0.30 -0.85
C LEU A 579 -11.75 0.92 0.11
N GLY A 580 -10.46 0.88 -0.25
CA GLY A 580 -9.39 1.52 0.50
C GLY A 580 -9.53 3.05 0.49
N GLY A 581 -9.93 3.64 -0.64
CA GLY A 581 -10.15 5.07 -0.75
C GLY A 581 -11.35 5.54 0.05
N MET A 582 -12.48 4.84 -0.05
CA MET A 582 -13.66 5.08 0.80
C MET A 582 -13.32 4.97 2.29
N ALA A 583 -12.48 3.99 2.68
CA ALA A 583 -12.01 3.88 4.06
C ALA A 583 -11.11 5.04 4.47
N VAL A 584 -10.25 5.56 3.59
CA VAL A 584 -9.40 6.73 3.87
C VAL A 584 -10.23 8.02 3.94
N THR A 585 -11.17 8.27 3.01
CA THR A 585 -12.04 9.46 3.07
C THR A 585 -12.98 9.45 4.28
N ILE A 586 -13.30 8.28 4.85
CA ILE A 586 -14.07 8.16 6.11
C ILE A 586 -13.19 8.39 7.36
N LEU A 587 -11.86 8.36 7.23
CA LEU A 587 -10.90 8.49 8.34
C LEU A 587 -10.06 9.78 8.30
N SER A 588 -10.06 10.49 7.18
CA SER A 588 -9.35 11.76 6.98
C SER A 588 -10.04 12.60 5.90
N ASP A 589 -10.57 13.76 6.29
CA ASP A 589 -11.24 14.74 5.41
C ASP A 589 -10.23 15.57 4.58
N SER A 590 -9.10 14.97 4.19
CA SER A 590 -7.91 15.69 3.70
C SER A 590 -7.36 15.17 2.35
N ILE A 591 -8.20 14.47 1.58
CA ILE A 591 -7.86 13.99 0.23
C ILE A 591 -8.98 14.35 -0.74
N ASP A 592 -8.71 15.33 -1.61
CA ASP A 592 -9.64 15.85 -2.61
C ASP A 592 -9.98 14.79 -3.68
N ALA A 593 -11.08 15.01 -4.42
CA ALA A 593 -11.43 14.17 -5.57
C ALA A 593 -10.31 14.14 -6.64
N ALA A 594 -9.62 15.27 -6.84
CA ALA A 594 -8.50 15.40 -7.78
C ALA A 594 -7.24 14.64 -7.34
N ASP A 595 -7.05 14.45 -6.03
CA ASP A 595 -5.94 13.66 -5.47
C ASP A 595 -6.15 12.15 -5.72
N TRP A 596 -7.40 11.67 -5.70
CA TRP A 596 -7.73 10.29 -6.08
C TRP A 596 -7.34 9.93 -7.51
N ALA A 597 -7.39 10.89 -8.45
CA ALA A 597 -6.91 10.70 -9.81
C ALA A 597 -5.40 10.38 -9.84
N VAL A 598 -4.60 11.12 -9.07
CA VAL A 598 -3.14 10.90 -8.96
C VAL A 598 -2.84 9.56 -8.32
N ILE A 599 -3.53 9.21 -7.23
CA ILE A 599 -3.34 7.94 -6.51
C ILE A 599 -3.63 6.75 -7.45
N VAL A 600 -4.78 6.77 -8.13
CA VAL A 600 -5.20 5.67 -9.02
C VAL A 600 -4.33 5.60 -10.28
N ALA A 601 -3.92 6.74 -10.85
CA ALA A 601 -3.02 6.77 -12.00
C ALA A 601 -1.64 6.17 -11.67
N CYS A 602 -1.01 6.59 -10.58
CA CYS A 602 0.31 6.12 -10.16
C CYS A 602 0.32 4.61 -9.86
N GLY A 603 -0.68 4.09 -9.12
CA GLY A 603 -0.84 2.65 -8.93
C GLY A 603 -1.11 1.91 -10.24
N GLY A 604 -2.04 2.43 -11.06
CA GLY A 604 -2.40 1.86 -12.36
C GLY A 604 -1.21 1.75 -13.32
N LEU A 605 -0.30 2.74 -13.34
CA LEU A 605 0.93 2.70 -14.11
C LEU A 605 1.83 1.54 -13.65
N VAL A 606 2.10 1.43 -12.34
CA VAL A 606 2.91 0.32 -11.78
C VAL A 606 2.29 -1.04 -12.08
N LEU A 607 0.98 -1.19 -11.87
CA LEU A 607 0.24 -2.42 -12.15
C LEU A 607 0.32 -2.80 -13.64
N THR A 608 0.15 -1.83 -14.54
CA THR A 608 0.23 -2.05 -15.99
C THR A 608 1.60 -2.58 -16.39
N ASN A 609 2.68 -1.94 -15.91
CA ASN A 609 4.06 -2.39 -16.16
C ASN A 609 4.27 -3.85 -15.67
N LEU A 610 3.84 -4.17 -14.45
CA LEU A 610 3.98 -5.51 -13.88
C LEU A 610 3.19 -6.57 -14.66
N ILE A 611 1.94 -6.27 -15.02
CA ILE A 611 1.08 -7.16 -15.83
C ILE A 611 1.77 -7.45 -17.18
N PHE A 612 2.21 -6.42 -17.92
CA PHE A 612 2.81 -6.63 -19.22
C PHE A 612 4.21 -7.26 -19.17
N VAL A 613 5.00 -7.08 -18.10
CA VAL A 613 6.26 -7.82 -17.88
C VAL A 613 6.07 -9.34 -17.87
N PHE A 614 4.92 -9.85 -17.37
CA PHE A 614 4.60 -11.29 -17.39
C PHE A 614 3.97 -11.81 -18.69
N ILE A 615 3.57 -10.91 -19.60
CA ILE A 615 2.80 -11.22 -20.81
C ILE A 615 3.59 -10.96 -22.10
N MET A 616 4.55 -10.03 -22.10
CA MET A 616 5.29 -9.62 -23.31
C MET A 616 6.32 -10.66 -23.79
N GLY A 617 6.65 -11.67 -22.99
CA GLY A 617 7.55 -12.75 -23.37
C GLY A 617 6.82 -13.87 -24.12
N ALA A 618 7.21 -14.12 -25.37
CA ALA A 618 6.57 -15.10 -26.26
C ALA A 618 7.58 -16.17 -26.76
N PRO A 619 7.13 -17.39 -27.08
CA PRO A 619 7.93 -18.38 -27.78
C PRO A 619 8.12 -17.99 -29.26
N THR A 620 9.28 -18.32 -29.82
CA THR A 620 9.53 -18.18 -31.27
C THR A 620 8.77 -19.26 -32.05
N THR A 621 8.73 -19.17 -33.38
CA THR A 621 8.18 -20.24 -34.23
C THR A 621 8.94 -21.55 -34.08
N ALA A 622 10.27 -21.51 -33.98
CA ALA A 622 11.11 -22.67 -33.66
C ALA A 622 10.82 -23.21 -32.25
N GLY A 623 10.69 -22.33 -31.26
CA GLY A 623 10.28 -22.66 -29.89
C GLY A 623 8.93 -23.36 -29.83
N ARG A 624 7.91 -22.84 -30.52
CA ARG A 624 6.58 -23.45 -30.63
C ARG A 624 6.67 -24.86 -31.22
N LYS A 625 7.38 -25.06 -32.33
CA LYS A 625 7.58 -26.39 -32.93
C LYS A 625 8.22 -27.37 -31.95
N LYS A 626 9.28 -26.95 -31.23
CA LYS A 626 9.91 -27.79 -30.21
C LYS A 626 9.02 -28.04 -28.99
N MET A 627 8.18 -27.08 -28.58
CA MET A 627 7.14 -27.28 -27.55
C MET A 627 6.08 -28.31 -28.00
N ASP A 628 5.72 -28.34 -29.28
CA ASP A 628 4.77 -29.32 -29.83
C ASP A 628 5.39 -30.73 -29.92
N GLU A 629 6.66 -30.85 -30.33
CA GLU A 629 7.42 -32.11 -30.27
C GLU A 629 7.56 -32.64 -28.83
N ILE A 630 7.82 -31.74 -27.87
CA ILE A 630 7.89 -32.04 -26.43
C ILE A 630 6.53 -32.47 -25.87
N ALA A 631 5.43 -31.84 -26.29
CA ALA A 631 4.08 -32.25 -25.90
C ALA A 631 3.75 -33.67 -26.40
N GLY A 632 4.19 -34.01 -27.61
CA GLY A 632 4.06 -35.36 -28.18
C GLY A 632 4.79 -36.44 -27.36
N LEU A 633 6.02 -36.16 -26.92
CA LEU A 633 6.75 -37.04 -26.01
C LEU A 633 6.05 -37.17 -24.66
N LYS A 634 5.62 -36.04 -24.07
CA LYS A 634 4.91 -36.02 -22.79
C LYS A 634 3.61 -36.82 -22.81
N GLN A 635 2.91 -36.84 -23.95
CA GLN A 635 1.72 -37.66 -24.14
C GLN A 635 2.04 -39.16 -24.15
N TYR A 636 3.08 -39.61 -24.85
CA TYR A 636 3.52 -41.01 -24.83
C TYR A 636 3.91 -41.48 -23.42
N LEU A 637 4.70 -40.66 -22.70
CA LEU A 637 5.17 -40.98 -21.34
C LEU A 637 4.04 -41.07 -20.31
N THR A 638 2.96 -40.30 -20.47
CA THR A 638 1.80 -40.28 -19.55
C THR A 638 0.72 -41.32 -19.87
N LEU A 639 0.69 -41.87 -21.09
CA LEU A 639 -0.24 -42.95 -21.45
C LEU A 639 0.11 -44.28 -20.76
N ALA A 640 -0.92 -45.03 -20.39
CA ALA A 640 -0.79 -46.41 -19.91
C ALA A 640 -0.38 -47.38 -21.05
N GLU A 641 0.29 -48.47 -20.69
CA GLU A 641 0.88 -49.44 -21.64
C GLU A 641 -0.13 -49.99 -22.67
N ALA A 642 -1.35 -50.34 -22.24
CA ALA A 642 -2.43 -50.78 -23.12
C ALA A 642 -2.79 -49.76 -24.21
N ASN A 643 -2.68 -48.45 -23.92
CA ASN A 643 -2.92 -47.38 -24.90
C ASN A 643 -1.68 -47.11 -25.76
N ARG A 644 -0.47 -47.45 -25.31
CA ARG A 644 0.76 -47.38 -26.13
C ARG A 644 0.81 -48.50 -27.18
N MET A 645 0.27 -49.68 -26.88
CA MET A 645 0.20 -50.78 -27.86
C MET A 645 -0.68 -50.46 -29.09
N ASN A 646 -1.60 -49.50 -28.96
CA ASN A 646 -2.40 -48.99 -30.07
C ASN A 646 -1.67 -47.93 -30.94
N MET A 647 -0.41 -47.61 -30.63
CA MET A 647 0.41 -46.68 -31.41
C MET A 647 1.26 -47.43 -32.43
N ALA A 648 0.95 -47.26 -33.72
CA ALA A 648 1.72 -47.84 -34.81
C ALA A 648 3.20 -47.40 -34.75
N GLY A 649 4.11 -48.37 -34.72
CA GLY A 649 5.56 -48.14 -34.68
C GLY A 649 6.17 -47.96 -33.28
N ALA A 650 5.37 -47.92 -32.20
CA ALA A 650 5.90 -47.76 -30.85
C ALA A 650 6.79 -48.96 -30.45
N PRO A 651 7.99 -48.73 -29.87
CA PRO A 651 8.88 -49.79 -29.43
C PRO A 651 8.29 -50.55 -28.23
N LYS A 652 8.62 -51.85 -28.13
CA LYS A 652 8.32 -52.67 -26.95
C LYS A 652 9.11 -52.13 -25.75
N MET A 653 8.47 -52.12 -24.58
CA MET A 653 9.10 -51.69 -23.33
C MET A 653 10.30 -52.59 -23.00
N SER A 654 11.38 -51.99 -22.49
CA SER A 654 12.61 -52.67 -22.07
C SER A 654 13.36 -51.81 -21.04
N PRO A 655 14.33 -52.37 -20.28
CA PRO A 655 15.14 -51.58 -19.36
C PRO A 655 15.90 -50.45 -20.06
N GLN A 656 16.47 -50.71 -21.24
CA GLN A 656 17.22 -49.71 -22.01
C GLN A 656 16.31 -48.58 -22.52
N HIS A 657 15.09 -48.90 -22.96
CA HIS A 657 14.08 -47.89 -23.36
C HIS A 657 13.60 -47.07 -22.17
N PHE A 658 13.41 -47.73 -21.02
CA PHE A 658 13.07 -47.06 -19.76
C PHE A 658 14.15 -46.07 -19.31
N GLU A 659 15.41 -46.51 -19.23
CA GLU A 659 16.56 -45.68 -18.84
C GLU A 659 16.80 -44.52 -19.81
N THR A 660 16.64 -44.74 -21.12
CA THR A 660 16.81 -43.70 -22.15
C THR A 660 15.80 -42.55 -22.01
N LEU A 661 14.56 -42.86 -21.64
CA LEU A 661 13.48 -41.87 -21.50
C LEU A 661 13.29 -41.33 -20.07
N LEU A 662 13.81 -42.01 -19.05
CA LEU A 662 13.69 -41.58 -17.65
C LEU A 662 14.18 -40.14 -17.38
N PRO A 663 15.35 -39.68 -17.90
CA PRO A 663 15.75 -38.28 -17.79
C PRO A 663 14.73 -37.29 -18.33
N TYR A 664 14.10 -37.62 -19.46
CA TYR A 664 13.08 -36.78 -20.08
C TYR A 664 11.78 -36.81 -19.29
N ALA A 665 11.38 -37.96 -18.75
CA ALA A 665 10.21 -38.06 -17.88
C ALA A 665 10.37 -37.17 -16.63
N VAL A 666 11.56 -37.14 -16.01
CA VAL A 666 11.91 -36.22 -14.91
C VAL A 666 11.86 -34.76 -15.36
N ALA A 667 12.50 -34.41 -16.48
CA ALA A 667 12.50 -33.05 -17.03
C ALA A 667 11.09 -32.49 -17.34
N LEU A 668 10.14 -33.39 -17.62
CA LEU A 668 8.75 -33.08 -17.95
C LEU A 668 7.82 -33.13 -16.74
N GLY A 669 8.26 -33.65 -15.59
CA GLY A 669 7.41 -33.90 -14.41
C GLY A 669 6.38 -35.01 -14.63
N VAL A 670 6.79 -36.10 -15.29
CA VAL A 670 5.97 -37.29 -15.61
C VAL A 670 6.71 -38.60 -15.31
N GLU A 671 7.73 -38.56 -14.47
CA GLU A 671 8.52 -39.71 -14.01
C GLU A 671 7.68 -40.77 -13.29
N LYS A 672 6.67 -40.37 -12.50
CA LYS A 672 5.76 -41.31 -11.81
C LYS A 672 4.92 -42.17 -12.77
N PRO A 673 4.14 -41.62 -13.72
CA PRO A 673 3.40 -42.45 -14.68
C PRO A 673 4.34 -43.21 -15.65
N TRP A 674 5.51 -42.67 -15.98
CA TRP A 674 6.50 -43.40 -16.79
C TRP A 674 7.01 -44.65 -16.06
N SER A 675 7.49 -44.49 -14.82
CA SER A 675 8.01 -45.59 -14.01
C SER A 675 6.92 -46.59 -13.64
N LYS A 676 5.70 -46.14 -13.32
CA LYS A 676 4.58 -47.07 -13.04
C LYS A 676 4.24 -47.98 -14.24
N ALA A 677 4.40 -47.48 -15.47
CA ALA A 677 4.27 -48.32 -16.65
C ALA A 677 5.43 -49.32 -16.79
N PHE A 678 6.66 -48.95 -16.40
CA PHE A 678 7.79 -49.88 -16.35
C PHE A 678 7.61 -50.95 -15.26
N ASP A 679 7.14 -50.60 -14.06
CA ASP A 679 6.81 -51.55 -12.99
C ASP A 679 5.78 -52.59 -13.46
N THR A 680 4.74 -52.13 -14.17
CA THR A 680 3.68 -52.99 -14.72
C THR A 680 4.24 -53.98 -15.74
N TRP A 681 5.04 -53.49 -16.69
CA TRP A 681 5.74 -54.31 -17.67
C TRP A 681 6.72 -55.29 -17.02
N LEU A 682 7.53 -54.82 -16.05
CA LEU A 682 8.56 -55.61 -15.40
C LEU A 682 7.95 -56.75 -14.58
N ALA A 683 6.86 -56.49 -13.86
CA ALA A 683 6.13 -57.53 -13.13
C ALA A 683 5.61 -58.63 -14.08
N ALA A 684 5.06 -58.25 -15.23
CA ALA A 684 4.62 -59.20 -16.25
C ALA A 684 5.79 -59.96 -16.91
N ALA A 685 6.89 -59.27 -17.22
CA ALA A 685 8.07 -59.87 -17.86
C ALA A 685 8.83 -60.84 -16.93
N VAL A 686 8.93 -60.51 -15.63
CA VAL A 686 9.50 -61.41 -14.62
C VAL A 686 8.58 -62.61 -14.38
N ALA A 687 7.25 -62.40 -14.27
CA ALA A 687 6.29 -63.51 -14.13
C ALA A 687 6.26 -64.45 -15.35
N ALA A 688 6.54 -63.92 -16.56
CA ALA A 688 6.68 -64.70 -17.78
C ALA A 688 8.09 -65.31 -17.98
N GLY A 689 9.04 -65.08 -17.06
CA GLY A 689 10.43 -65.54 -17.18
C GLY A 689 11.24 -64.89 -18.31
N THR A 690 10.76 -63.78 -18.89
CA THR A 690 11.38 -63.10 -20.04
C THR A 690 12.33 -61.96 -19.63
N ALA A 691 12.31 -61.55 -18.35
CA ALA A 691 13.24 -60.60 -17.76
C ALA A 691 13.67 -61.03 -16.34
N GLY A 692 14.89 -60.64 -15.94
CA GLY A 692 15.34 -60.74 -14.55
C GLY A 692 14.95 -59.53 -13.71
N TYR A 693 15.26 -59.56 -12.41
CA TYR A 693 15.09 -58.41 -11.53
C TYR A 693 15.92 -57.21 -12.00
N TYR A 694 15.29 -56.04 -12.09
CA TYR A 694 15.95 -54.79 -12.47
C TYR A 694 16.80 -54.24 -11.31
N SER A 695 18.03 -53.82 -11.63
CA SER A 695 18.94 -53.10 -10.75
C SER A 695 19.79 -52.13 -11.58
N PRO A 696 19.68 -50.80 -11.38
CA PRO A 696 20.41 -49.80 -12.16
C PRO A 696 21.88 -49.74 -11.77
N TYR A 697 22.78 -49.96 -12.73
CA TYR A 697 24.24 -49.87 -12.52
C TYR A 697 24.75 -48.44 -12.19
N TRP A 698 23.91 -47.44 -12.42
CA TRP A 698 24.22 -46.01 -12.29
C TRP A 698 23.79 -45.39 -10.94
N TYR A 699 23.14 -46.17 -10.07
CA TYR A 699 22.65 -45.73 -8.75
C TYR A 699 23.07 -46.69 -7.64
N ALA A 700 23.55 -46.14 -6.52
CA ALA A 700 23.93 -46.87 -5.31
C ALA A 700 23.04 -46.48 -4.13
N GLY A 701 22.25 -47.45 -3.63
CA GLY A 701 21.32 -47.28 -2.51
C GLY A 701 20.50 -48.56 -2.22
N ASP A 702 19.58 -48.51 -1.24
CA ASP A 702 18.66 -49.62 -0.89
C ASP A 702 17.54 -49.77 -1.93
N PHE A 703 17.87 -50.41 -3.05
CA PHE A 703 17.00 -50.58 -4.20
C PHE A 703 16.11 -51.83 -4.04
N ARG A 704 14.78 -51.67 -4.14
CA ARG A 704 13.80 -52.72 -3.82
C ARG A 704 12.81 -52.94 -4.96
N HIS A 705 12.89 -54.13 -5.55
CA HIS A 705 12.24 -54.47 -6.83
C HIS A 705 10.70 -54.38 -6.85
N GLN A 706 10.02 -54.23 -5.71
CA GLN A 706 8.55 -54.24 -5.60
C GLN A 706 7.90 -52.84 -5.72
N ASN A 707 8.61 -51.76 -5.40
CA ASN A 707 8.07 -50.38 -5.38
C ASN A 707 8.95 -49.43 -6.23
N LEU A 708 9.38 -49.88 -7.40
CA LEU A 708 10.36 -49.22 -8.25
C LEU A 708 9.93 -47.80 -8.69
N SER A 709 8.66 -47.61 -9.05
CA SER A 709 8.10 -46.31 -9.43
C SER A 709 8.02 -45.31 -8.27
N ASP A 710 7.76 -45.77 -7.05
CA ASP A 710 7.83 -44.92 -5.85
C ASP A 710 9.28 -44.60 -5.48
N GLN A 711 10.23 -45.54 -5.64
CA GLN A 711 11.65 -45.28 -5.41
C GLN A 711 12.22 -44.25 -6.41
N ILE A 712 11.99 -44.41 -7.71
CA ILE A 712 12.46 -43.46 -8.74
C ILE A 712 11.73 -42.11 -8.65
N GLY A 713 10.41 -42.14 -8.41
CA GLY A 713 9.60 -40.94 -8.24
C GLY A 713 9.92 -40.15 -6.97
N SER A 714 10.29 -40.82 -5.88
CA SER A 714 10.80 -40.15 -4.67
C SER A 714 12.21 -39.62 -4.91
N PHE A 715 13.16 -40.46 -5.35
CA PHE A 715 14.55 -40.08 -5.69
C PHE A 715 14.66 -38.78 -6.49
N SER A 716 13.91 -38.65 -7.60
CA SER A 716 13.95 -37.43 -8.42
C SER A 716 13.53 -36.18 -7.64
N SER A 717 12.50 -36.31 -6.78
CA SER A 717 12.03 -35.22 -5.92
C SER A 717 12.95 -34.97 -4.72
N SER A 718 13.60 -36.01 -4.18
CA SER A 718 14.61 -35.94 -3.13
C SER A 718 15.85 -35.19 -3.62
N MET A 719 16.32 -35.46 -4.84
CA MET A 719 17.42 -34.73 -5.46
C MET A 719 17.10 -33.25 -5.60
N ALA A 720 15.97 -32.91 -6.25
CA ALA A 720 15.60 -31.52 -6.48
C ALA A 720 15.38 -30.73 -5.17
N SER A 721 14.73 -31.36 -4.17
CA SER A 721 14.49 -30.74 -2.86
C SER A 721 15.73 -30.67 -1.98
N THR A 722 16.65 -31.64 -2.04
CA THR A 722 17.95 -31.60 -1.34
C THR A 722 18.83 -30.49 -1.92
N MET A 723 18.89 -30.37 -3.26
CA MET A 723 19.59 -29.24 -3.91
C MET A 723 18.97 -27.89 -3.54
N SER A 724 17.63 -27.79 -3.48
CA SER A 724 16.95 -26.53 -3.14
C SER A 724 17.07 -26.15 -1.65
N SER A 725 17.04 -27.12 -0.73
CA SER A 725 17.17 -26.90 0.71
C SER A 725 18.62 -26.69 1.18
N SER A 726 19.59 -27.02 0.31
CA SER A 726 21.02 -26.70 0.50
C SER A 726 21.36 -25.23 0.20
N MET A 727 20.43 -24.44 -0.33
CA MET A 727 20.67 -23.02 -0.65
C MET A 727 20.74 -22.15 0.62
N PRO A 728 21.64 -21.14 0.68
CA PRO A 728 21.70 -20.20 1.80
C PRO A 728 20.49 -19.26 1.83
N THR A 729 19.87 -19.11 2.99
CA THR A 729 18.69 -18.25 3.23
C THR A 729 19.10 -16.80 3.50
N GLN A 730 18.47 -15.84 2.81
CA GLN A 730 18.51 -14.42 3.21
C GLN A 730 17.31 -14.09 4.08
N ASN A 731 17.56 -13.44 5.22
CA ASN A 731 16.50 -12.92 6.10
C ASN A 731 16.33 -11.42 5.87
N THR A 732 15.09 -10.97 5.70
CA THR A 732 14.71 -9.55 5.77
C THR A 732 13.47 -9.42 6.64
N SER A 733 13.50 -8.51 7.62
CA SER A 733 12.45 -8.28 8.61
C SER A 733 11.95 -6.84 8.52
N SER A 734 10.64 -6.64 8.51
CA SER A 734 10.00 -5.32 8.56
C SER A 734 9.00 -5.25 9.72
N SER A 735 9.08 -4.18 10.50
CA SER A 735 8.14 -3.82 11.57
C SER A 735 7.30 -2.60 11.15
N GLY A 736 6.15 -2.39 11.79
CA GLY A 736 5.27 -1.24 11.57
C GLY A 736 4.47 -0.89 12.82
N PHE A 737 4.06 0.38 12.92
CA PHE A 737 3.29 0.95 14.05
C PHE A 737 2.23 1.94 13.51
N SER A 738 1.42 2.55 14.39
CA SER A 738 0.06 3.03 14.08
C SER A 738 -0.25 4.52 14.33
N GLY A 739 -1.20 5.08 13.56
CA GLY A 739 -2.36 5.84 14.10
C GLY A 739 -2.47 7.36 13.81
N GLY A 740 -3.72 7.86 13.81
CA GLY A 740 -4.09 9.29 13.92
C GLY A 740 -4.91 9.88 12.75
N GLY A 741 -6.03 10.57 13.01
CA GLY A 741 -6.92 11.23 12.00
C GLY A 741 -7.23 12.71 12.32
N GLY A 742 -8.11 13.36 11.55
CA GLY A 742 -8.48 14.79 11.73
C GLY A 742 -9.37 15.40 10.60
N PHE A 743 -9.83 16.65 10.81
CA PHE A 743 -10.89 17.38 10.10
C PHE A 743 -10.61 18.91 10.19
N SER A 744 -11.20 19.89 9.47
CA SER A 744 -11.98 20.03 8.20
C SER A 744 -12.03 21.55 7.83
N GLY A 745 -12.58 21.96 6.67
CA GLY A 745 -12.70 23.38 6.22
C GLY A 745 -13.51 23.51 4.90
N GLY A 746 -14.15 24.66 4.60
CA GLY A 746 -15.13 24.71 3.49
C GLY A 746 -15.77 26.06 3.11
N GLY A 747 -14.97 27.11 2.84
CA GLY A 747 -15.45 28.37 2.28
C GLY A 747 -14.29 29.21 1.69
N GLY A 748 -14.57 30.03 0.67
CA GLY A 748 -13.58 30.94 0.07
C GLY A 748 -13.32 32.15 0.97
N GLY A 749 -12.09 32.70 0.93
CA GLY A 749 -11.62 33.74 1.85
C GLY A 749 -10.58 33.24 2.85
N GLY A 750 -10.34 33.98 3.94
CA GLY A 750 -9.21 33.79 4.85
C GLY A 750 -9.10 32.40 5.50
N GLY A 751 -7.85 31.93 5.65
CA GLY A 751 -7.48 30.69 6.32
C GLY A 751 -6.97 30.83 7.76
N GLY A 752 -6.89 32.04 8.34
CA GLY A 752 -6.35 32.27 9.68
C GLY A 752 -4.89 32.78 9.70
N GLY A 753 -4.16 32.53 10.79
CA GLY A 753 -2.81 33.04 11.00
C GLY A 753 -2.28 32.89 12.44
N GLY A 754 -1.11 33.48 12.73
CA GLY A 754 -0.46 33.42 14.05
C GLY A 754 0.82 34.25 14.11
N GLY A 755 1.59 34.13 15.21
CA GLY A 755 2.89 34.80 15.37
C GLY A 755 4.08 33.95 14.91
N TRP A 756 5.22 34.61 14.64
CA TRP A 756 6.52 33.97 14.35
C TRP A 756 7.71 34.80 14.89
#